data_AF-A0AAJ7QEF4-F1
#
_entry.id   AF-A0AAJ7QEF4-F1
#
_cell.length_a   1.000
_cell.length_b   1.000
_cell.length_c   1.000
_cell.angle_alpha   90.00
_cell.angle_beta   90.00
_cell.angle_gamma   90.00
#
_symmetry.space_group_name_H-M   'P 1'
#
loop_
_entity.id
_entity.type
_entity.pdbx_description
1 polymer ?
#
loop_
_entity_poly.entity_id
_entity_poly.type
_entity_poly.pdbx_seq_one_letter_code
_entity_poly.pdbx_strand_id
1 'polypeptide(L)'
;MVPDVERIIDSIAQGDQDTVQLLLDSYNTQYAECFFFNTEMQERKKQRQLEEFKKNKVRDYAPDSESDTDLDDDEPDLLLRQRLATALLCFISNQLQPAVLRVCLHTLRILSRDWRALGPLVTDSALFTLAHLGGVSLQQTCPQQEGEKAEDLQVSYSHIHRGSQAEDACCYTSLLLLQMAQFITAYKWSGDGGHVVLARGKKDTREEDSKEEEMEEDGDVCSKEAMKVLCNVIYNSPRAQERASTLRLLQGLWESLKQGIWSRAPSSGQFYKLRLLFLLTALRPELRLQLSQERGLSVLTTALEKCLAVRWGEGYEVLSDSTAPPISKEMSQEVIEILKTLFNIAHMCHRQEPDEEEAALYRHLAAVLRHCLLLSCDGEDTLEELQGHTVNILSALPLPCLDVLLSVRVDQASHKWEGVNMDCVHTLLLFMDRRLNRGHKLKEKLTPVLNLLTESSRVHRETRHYLRQKILPPLRDVATRPEQDTTLRGQLVRLMTHVDTDVKHCAAELLFVLCKENVSRFVKYTGYGNAAGLLAARGLLHGRRNSGDSQYASHYSSDSDSDTEEYREAKARINLVTGRVEAEQPDPMEGMTEEEKEQEAYHLISMINRLSRDQIIQPMGVTAEGRLAPIWGQMRNSTLEEEEDEDEDEEEDLDLMPEGGKDKQMK
;
A
#
# COMPACT_ATOMS: atom_id res chain seq x y z
N MET A 1 38.79 0.00 -13.54
CA MET A 1 39.72 -0.10 -12.39
C MET A 1 38.86 0.02 -11.14
N VAL A 2 39.13 -0.73 -10.08
CA VAL A 2 38.45 -0.48 -8.79
C VAL A 2 38.97 0.87 -8.27
N PRO A 3 38.11 1.82 -7.91
CA PRO A 3 38.55 3.13 -7.46
C PRO A 3 39.14 2.99 -6.06
N ASP A 4 40.32 3.56 -5.88
CA ASP A 4 41.07 3.52 -4.64
C ASP A 4 40.50 4.54 -3.65
N VAL A 5 39.66 4.05 -2.73
CA VAL A 5 38.96 4.89 -1.74
C VAL A 5 39.95 5.48 -0.73
N GLU A 6 41.06 4.81 -0.42
CA GLU A 6 42.08 5.36 0.48
C GLU A 6 42.74 6.58 -0.14
N ARG A 7 43.09 6.51 -1.43
CA ARG A 7 43.62 7.65 -2.17
C ARG A 7 42.65 8.84 -2.21
N ILE A 8 41.34 8.58 -2.33
CA ILE A 8 40.33 9.64 -2.26
C ILE A 8 40.34 10.33 -0.89
N ILE A 9 40.37 9.54 0.19
CA ILE A 9 40.39 10.07 1.57
C ILE A 9 41.66 10.91 1.80
N ASP A 10 42.81 10.45 1.34
CA ASP A 10 44.08 11.18 1.48
C ASP A 10 44.06 12.50 0.71
N SER A 11 43.51 12.52 -0.51
CA SER A 11 43.34 13.76 -1.28
C SER A 11 42.37 14.75 -0.61
N ILE A 12 41.30 14.26 0.02
CA ILE A 12 40.39 15.10 0.82
C ILE A 12 41.14 15.69 2.02
N ALA A 13 41.97 14.91 2.71
CA ALA A 13 42.76 15.38 3.85
C ALA A 13 43.80 16.45 3.48
N GLN A 14 44.32 16.40 2.24
CA GLN A 14 45.25 17.39 1.68
C GLN A 14 44.54 18.67 1.20
N GLY A 15 43.22 18.64 1.03
CA GLY A 15 42.43 19.80 0.60
C GLY A 15 42.57 20.15 -0.89
N ASP A 16 43.11 19.24 -1.70
CA ASP A 16 43.28 19.43 -3.15
C ASP A 16 41.95 19.21 -3.89
N GLN A 17 41.24 20.30 -4.13
CA GLN A 17 39.91 20.28 -4.74
C GLN A 17 39.89 19.69 -6.16
N ASP A 18 40.91 19.96 -6.98
CA ASP A 18 40.96 19.51 -8.38
C ASP A 18 41.16 17.98 -8.45
N THR A 19 42.09 17.46 -7.63
CA THR A 19 42.33 16.02 -7.54
C THR A 19 41.14 15.28 -6.94
N VAL A 20 40.49 15.85 -5.91
CA VAL A 20 39.29 15.29 -5.30
C VAL A 20 38.16 15.18 -6.32
N GLN A 21 37.91 16.24 -7.10
CA GLN A 21 36.88 16.22 -8.14
C GLN A 21 37.12 15.09 -9.15
N LEU A 22 38.35 14.98 -9.67
CA LEU A 22 38.68 13.97 -10.69
C LEU A 22 38.52 12.53 -10.17
N LEU A 23 38.99 12.26 -8.95
CA LEU A 23 38.89 10.93 -8.35
C LEU A 23 37.44 10.55 -8.03
N LEU A 24 36.67 11.50 -7.49
CA LEU A 24 35.26 11.28 -7.18
C LEU A 24 34.40 11.16 -8.44
N ASP A 25 34.69 11.87 -9.53
CA ASP A 25 33.99 11.69 -10.82
C ASP A 25 34.18 10.27 -11.36
N SER A 26 35.39 9.72 -11.25
CA SER A 26 35.65 8.32 -11.59
C SER A 26 34.86 7.35 -10.71
N TYR A 27 34.80 7.62 -9.39
CA TYR A 27 34.03 6.81 -8.45
C TYR A 27 32.53 6.86 -8.76
N ASN A 28 31.99 8.07 -8.97
CA ASN A 28 30.59 8.32 -9.24
C ASN A 28 30.16 7.66 -10.55
N THR A 29 30.94 7.80 -11.62
CA THR A 29 30.65 7.16 -12.92
C THR A 29 30.53 5.64 -12.78
N GLN A 30 31.33 5.03 -11.91
CA GLN A 30 31.33 3.60 -11.70
C GLN A 30 30.16 3.11 -10.83
N TYR A 31 29.77 3.87 -9.80
CA TYR A 31 28.79 3.46 -8.80
C TYR A 31 27.44 4.20 -8.87
N ALA A 32 27.23 5.10 -9.83
CA ALA A 32 26.00 5.91 -9.95
C ALA A 32 24.73 5.06 -10.03
N GLU A 33 24.79 3.90 -10.71
CA GLU A 33 23.67 2.96 -10.88
C GLU A 33 23.68 1.80 -9.87
N CYS A 34 24.63 1.79 -8.94
CA CYS A 34 24.71 0.75 -7.94
C CYS A 34 23.67 0.96 -6.84
N PHE A 35 22.97 -0.12 -6.52
CA PHE A 35 22.13 -0.23 -5.34
C PHE A 35 22.69 -1.35 -4.48
N PHE A 36 22.81 -1.09 -3.18
CA PHE A 36 23.25 -2.08 -2.23
C PHE A 36 22.07 -3.00 -1.93
N PHE A 37 22.05 -4.18 -2.52
CA PHE A 37 21.03 -5.19 -2.26
C PHE A 37 21.58 -6.23 -1.30
N ASN A 38 20.91 -6.40 -0.16
CA ASN A 38 21.13 -7.55 0.70
C ASN A 38 20.34 -8.74 0.12
N THR A 39 20.92 -9.42 -0.86
CA THR A 39 20.35 -10.60 -1.53
C THR A 39 19.90 -11.65 -0.51
N GLU A 40 20.67 -11.77 0.57
CA GLU A 40 20.47 -12.73 1.64
C GLU A 40 19.33 -12.36 2.59
N MET A 41 19.15 -11.08 2.97
CA MET A 41 17.99 -10.67 3.78
C MET A 41 16.68 -10.83 3.00
N GLN A 42 16.71 -10.65 1.68
CA GLN A 42 15.55 -10.87 0.82
C GLN A 42 15.21 -12.36 0.66
N GLU A 43 16.23 -13.22 0.61
CA GLU A 43 16.09 -14.68 0.66
C GLU A 43 15.63 -15.16 2.03
N ARG A 44 16.21 -14.67 3.13
CA ARG A 44 15.76 -14.92 4.51
C ARG A 44 14.33 -14.44 4.73
N LYS A 45 13.89 -13.32 4.12
CA LYS A 45 12.50 -12.84 4.18
C LYS A 45 11.56 -13.73 3.36
N LYS A 46 11.99 -14.23 2.20
CA LYS A 46 11.25 -15.23 1.41
C LYS A 46 11.18 -16.58 2.12
N GLN A 47 12.27 -17.03 2.75
CA GLN A 47 12.33 -18.24 3.56
C GLN A 47 11.47 -18.12 4.79
N ARG A 48 11.52 -17.00 5.53
CA ARG A 48 10.60 -16.72 6.64
C ARG A 48 9.16 -16.71 6.19
N GLN A 49 8.81 -16.06 5.07
CA GLN A 49 7.45 -16.11 4.52
C GLN A 49 7.03 -17.53 4.12
N LEU A 50 7.95 -18.34 3.59
CA LEU A 50 7.73 -19.73 3.24
C LEU A 50 7.59 -20.62 4.49
N GLU A 51 8.35 -20.35 5.55
CA GLU A 51 8.29 -21.01 6.85
C GLU A 51 7.03 -20.62 7.63
N GLU A 52 6.62 -19.36 7.58
CA GLU A 52 5.36 -18.87 8.14
C GLU A 52 4.17 -19.48 7.39
N PHE A 53 4.28 -19.61 6.06
CA PHE A 53 3.31 -20.35 5.25
C PHE A 53 3.28 -21.85 5.58
N LYS A 54 4.43 -22.48 5.85
CA LYS A 54 4.52 -23.88 6.28
C LYS A 54 3.95 -24.08 7.70
N LYS A 55 4.26 -23.19 8.66
CA LYS A 55 3.72 -23.17 10.02
C LYS A 55 2.20 -22.97 10.05
N ASN A 56 1.67 -22.13 9.16
CA ASN A 56 0.22 -21.93 9.05
C ASN A 56 -0.51 -23.11 8.38
N LYS A 57 0.20 -24.07 7.77
CA LYS A 57 -0.37 -25.28 7.15
C LYS A 57 -0.20 -26.55 7.98
N VAL A 58 0.77 -26.60 8.90
CA VAL A 58 1.07 -27.80 9.69
C VAL A 58 1.08 -27.42 11.16
N ARG A 59 0.12 -27.96 11.90
CA ARG A 59 0.13 -27.97 13.36
C ARG A 59 1.12 -29.05 13.80
N ASP A 60 2.04 -28.67 14.68
CA ASP A 60 3.09 -29.45 15.37
C ASP A 60 4.49 -29.47 14.70
N TYR A 61 5.46 -28.78 15.30
CA TYR A 61 6.69 -29.36 15.91
C TYR A 61 7.60 -28.27 16.56
N ALA A 62 8.39 -28.69 17.56
CA ALA A 62 9.30 -27.89 18.41
C ALA A 62 10.72 -27.70 17.78
N PRO A 63 11.62 -26.86 18.34
CA PRO A 63 12.75 -26.27 17.61
C PRO A 63 14.04 -27.06 17.73
N ASP A 64 14.82 -27.09 16.64
CA ASP A 64 16.24 -27.45 16.67
C ASP A 64 17.13 -26.21 16.50
N SER A 65 18.20 -26.25 17.28
CA SER A 65 19.27 -25.26 17.41
C SER A 65 20.36 -25.58 16.40
N GLU A 66 20.61 -24.68 15.44
CA GLU A 66 21.84 -24.68 14.66
C GLU A 66 22.44 -23.27 14.67
N SER A 67 23.63 -23.19 15.25
CA SER A 67 24.50 -22.01 15.28
C SER A 67 25.54 -22.18 14.19
N ASP A 68 25.36 -21.52 13.06
CA ASP A 68 26.42 -21.31 12.07
C ASP A 68 26.83 -19.84 12.14
N THR A 69 27.96 -19.60 12.80
CA THR A 69 28.73 -18.35 12.73
C THR A 69 29.69 -18.45 11.56
N ASP A 70 29.28 -17.94 10.40
CA ASP A 70 30.18 -17.59 9.31
C ASP A 70 30.80 -16.21 9.62
N LEU A 71 32.13 -16.14 9.59
CA LEU A 71 32.91 -14.94 9.92
C LEU A 71 32.90 -13.94 8.74
N ASP A 72 32.62 -12.68 9.05
CA ASP A 72 32.49 -11.53 8.15
C ASP A 72 33.79 -11.20 7.38
N ASP A 73 33.83 -11.44 6.06
CA ASP A 73 34.93 -11.03 5.15
C ASP A 73 34.79 -9.56 4.65
N ASP A 74 33.68 -8.86 4.96
CA ASP A 74 33.31 -7.53 4.44
C ASP A 74 33.60 -6.34 5.39
N GLU A 75 34.05 -6.59 6.63
CA GLU A 75 34.29 -5.56 7.65
C GLU A 75 35.26 -4.43 7.21
N PRO A 76 36.36 -4.68 6.46
CA PRO A 76 37.29 -3.61 6.08
C PRO A 76 36.73 -2.66 5.01
N ASP A 77 35.97 -3.16 4.05
CA ASP A 77 35.37 -2.33 2.98
C ASP A 77 34.26 -1.41 3.52
N LEU A 78 33.44 -1.93 4.44
CA LEU A 78 32.43 -1.13 5.12
C LEU A 78 33.06 0.01 5.93
N LEU A 79 34.13 -0.27 6.67
CA LEU A 79 34.85 0.73 7.45
C LEU A 79 35.43 1.82 6.54
N LEU A 80 35.96 1.44 5.37
CA LEU A 80 36.52 2.37 4.40
C LEU A 80 35.45 3.30 3.83
N ARG A 81 34.25 2.78 3.53
CA ARG A 81 33.10 3.58 3.10
C ARG A 81 32.60 4.54 4.18
N GLN A 82 32.58 4.12 5.44
CA GLN A 82 32.23 5.00 6.57
C GLN A 82 33.28 6.11 6.79
N ARG A 83 34.57 5.79 6.63
CA ARG A 83 35.66 6.78 6.68
C ARG A 83 35.54 7.80 5.56
N LEU A 84 35.25 7.35 4.33
CA LEU A 84 34.99 8.23 3.19
C LEU A 84 33.80 9.17 3.45
N ALA A 85 32.67 8.65 3.94
CA ALA A 85 31.50 9.47 4.27
C ALA A 85 31.82 10.55 5.32
N THR A 86 32.56 10.18 6.36
CA THR A 86 33.03 11.13 7.39
C THR A 86 33.92 12.22 6.79
N ALA A 87 34.92 11.83 6.00
CA ALA A 87 35.83 12.77 5.37
C ALA A 87 35.10 13.76 4.45
N LEU A 88 34.14 13.28 3.66
CA LEU A 88 33.30 14.11 2.78
C LEU A 88 32.43 15.10 3.56
N LEU A 89 31.80 14.68 4.66
CA LEU A 89 30.98 15.56 5.51
C LEU A 89 31.82 16.70 6.13
N CYS A 90 33.03 16.39 6.58
CA CYS A 90 33.98 17.40 7.06
C CYS A 90 34.42 18.34 5.94
N PHE A 91 34.66 17.81 4.74
CA PHE A 91 35.11 18.56 3.59
C PHE A 91 34.07 19.55 3.07
N ILE A 92 32.81 19.10 2.96
CA ILE A 92 31.66 19.90 2.52
C ILE A 92 31.31 21.02 3.51
N SER A 93 31.70 20.87 4.77
CA SER A 93 31.51 21.92 5.77
C SER A 93 32.43 23.14 5.56
N ASN A 94 33.42 23.05 4.66
CA ASN A 94 34.28 24.15 4.24
C ASN A 94 33.76 24.84 2.95
N GLN A 95 34.35 25.98 2.57
CA GLN A 95 34.04 26.62 1.28
C GLN A 95 34.66 25.84 0.11
N LEU A 96 33.81 25.14 -0.64
CA LEU A 96 34.19 24.38 -1.84
C LEU A 96 33.74 25.07 -3.12
N GLN A 97 34.45 24.83 -4.22
CA GLN A 97 33.94 25.17 -5.54
C GLN A 97 32.63 24.41 -5.83
N PRO A 98 31.66 25.01 -6.54
CA PRO A 98 30.37 24.37 -6.79
C PRO A 98 30.46 23.01 -7.50
N ALA A 99 31.40 22.86 -8.45
CA ALA A 99 31.65 21.60 -9.14
C ALA A 99 32.11 20.49 -8.16
N VAL A 100 33.04 20.82 -7.25
CA VAL A 100 33.57 19.89 -6.25
C VAL A 100 32.46 19.50 -5.27
N LEU A 101 31.67 20.47 -4.78
CA LEU A 101 30.54 20.24 -3.89
C LEU A 101 29.52 19.27 -4.51
N ARG A 102 29.17 19.47 -5.78
CA ARG A 102 28.25 18.61 -6.53
C ARG A 102 28.72 17.16 -6.55
N VAL A 103 29.99 16.96 -6.87
CA VAL A 103 30.62 15.64 -6.97
C VAL A 103 30.73 14.97 -5.59
N CYS A 104 31.04 15.72 -4.53
CA CYS A 104 31.01 15.23 -3.16
C CYS A 104 29.59 14.79 -2.73
N LEU A 105 28.57 15.60 -3.03
CA LEU A 105 27.18 15.28 -2.70
C LEU A 105 26.66 14.06 -3.49
N HIS A 106 27.04 13.90 -4.76
CA HIS A 106 26.73 12.71 -5.53
C HIS A 106 27.36 11.46 -4.91
N THR A 107 28.61 11.55 -4.44
CA THR A 107 29.30 10.46 -3.74
C THR A 107 28.57 10.11 -2.44
N LEU A 108 28.19 11.12 -1.63
CA LEU A 108 27.39 10.91 -0.42
C LEU A 108 26.03 10.28 -0.74
N ARG A 109 25.41 10.61 -1.88
CA ARG A 109 24.15 10.01 -2.32
C ARG A 109 24.32 8.53 -2.57
N ILE A 110 25.38 8.13 -3.28
CA ILE A 110 25.71 6.71 -3.50
C ILE A 110 25.91 6.01 -2.15
N LEU A 111 26.73 6.57 -1.26
CA LEU A 111 27.00 5.98 0.06
C LEU A 111 25.74 5.89 0.94
N SER A 112 24.82 6.85 0.85
CA SER A 112 23.55 6.85 1.60
C SER A 112 22.57 5.74 1.18
N ARG A 113 22.82 5.06 0.06
CA ARG A 113 22.06 3.87 -0.36
C ARG A 113 22.47 2.63 0.43
N ASP A 114 23.66 2.60 1.03
CA ASP A 114 24.06 1.51 1.92
C ASP A 114 23.65 1.82 3.35
N TRP A 115 22.67 1.06 3.85
CA TRP A 115 22.16 1.22 5.21
C TRP A 115 23.22 0.91 6.29
N ARG A 116 24.24 0.07 6.01
CA ARG A 116 25.34 -0.24 6.95
C ARG A 116 26.33 0.93 7.07
N ALA A 117 26.52 1.70 6.01
CA ALA A 117 27.45 2.83 5.96
C ALA A 117 26.85 4.15 6.46
N LEU A 118 25.58 4.17 6.89
CA LEU A 118 24.88 5.40 7.29
C LEU A 118 25.37 6.04 8.58
N GLY A 119 26.12 5.34 9.44
CA GLY A 119 26.53 5.83 10.76
C GLY A 119 26.98 7.30 10.80
N PRO A 120 27.95 7.72 9.96
CA PRO A 120 28.42 9.11 9.89
C PRO A 120 27.36 10.14 9.46
N LEU A 121 26.38 9.72 8.64
CA LEU A 121 25.33 10.58 8.07
C LEU A 121 24.16 10.85 9.03
N VAL A 122 24.11 10.16 10.17
CA VAL A 122 22.98 10.21 11.13
C VAL A 122 23.24 11.18 12.29
N THR A 123 24.35 11.93 12.24
CA THR A 123 24.72 12.92 13.28
C THR A 123 23.96 14.24 13.11
N ASP A 124 23.82 15.03 14.18
CA ASP A 124 23.12 16.33 14.09
C ASP A 124 23.81 17.30 13.15
N SER A 125 25.15 17.32 13.18
CA SER A 125 25.94 18.16 12.28
C SER A 125 25.74 17.75 10.82
N ALA A 126 25.75 16.44 10.52
CA ALA A 126 25.52 15.95 9.16
C ALA A 126 24.11 16.31 8.65
N LEU A 127 23.07 16.06 9.46
CA LEU A 127 21.69 16.40 9.10
C LEU A 127 21.50 17.91 8.94
N PHE A 128 22.11 18.72 9.81
CA PHE A 128 22.04 20.18 9.73
C PHE A 128 22.75 20.70 8.47
N THR A 129 23.98 20.24 8.19
CA THR A 129 24.74 20.64 7.00
C THR A 129 23.99 20.27 5.73
N LEU A 130 23.47 19.04 5.62
CA LEU A 130 22.70 18.62 4.45
C LEU A 130 21.38 19.39 4.31
N ALA A 131 20.70 19.71 5.43
CA ALA A 131 19.48 20.50 5.40
C ALA A 131 19.75 21.93 4.92
N HIS A 132 20.82 22.54 5.43
CA HIS A 132 21.26 23.87 5.02
C HIS A 132 21.62 23.93 3.53
N LEU A 133 22.39 22.96 3.03
CA LEU A 133 22.72 22.84 1.60
C LEU A 133 21.49 22.61 0.72
N GLY A 134 20.46 21.93 1.24
CA GLY A 134 19.17 21.77 0.57
C GLY A 134 18.21 22.97 0.69
N GLY A 135 18.67 24.10 1.23
CA GLY A 135 17.86 25.32 1.39
C GLY A 135 16.78 25.20 2.46
N VAL A 136 17.04 24.43 3.52
CA VAL A 136 16.18 24.28 4.69
C VAL A 136 16.84 24.94 5.90
N SER A 137 16.28 26.06 6.36
CA SER A 137 16.76 26.79 7.53
C SER A 137 16.23 26.16 8.81
N LEU A 138 17.13 25.70 9.69
CA LEU A 138 16.78 25.15 11.01
C LEU A 138 17.05 26.19 12.10
N GLN A 139 16.08 26.41 12.99
CA GLN A 139 16.28 27.24 14.19
C GLN A 139 17.03 26.42 15.24
N GLN A 140 18.21 26.88 15.68
CA GLN A 140 18.97 26.24 16.75
C GLN A 140 18.23 26.34 18.09
N THR A 141 17.96 25.21 18.74
CA THR A 141 17.61 25.16 20.17
C THR A 141 18.90 25.14 21.00
N CYS A 142 19.41 26.31 21.38
CA CYS A 142 20.36 26.36 22.49
C CYS A 142 19.55 26.15 23.79
N PRO A 143 19.87 25.17 24.66
CA PRO A 143 19.20 25.05 25.94
C PRO A 143 19.56 26.27 26.80
N GLN A 144 18.65 27.23 26.88
CA GLN A 144 18.79 28.40 27.74
C GLN A 144 18.72 27.94 29.21
N GLN A 145 19.85 28.08 29.91
CA GLN A 145 19.82 28.29 31.35
C GLN A 145 19.05 29.59 31.62
N GLU A 146 18.11 29.52 32.54
CA GLU A 146 17.34 30.65 33.05
C GLU A 146 18.28 31.78 33.53
N GLY A 147 18.01 33.02 33.11
CA GLY A 147 18.75 34.18 33.58
C GLY A 147 18.53 35.45 32.77
N GLU A 148 17.40 36.11 33.03
CA GLU A 148 17.15 37.56 32.99
C GLU A 148 17.69 38.48 31.86
N LYS A 149 16.69 39.19 31.30
CA LYS A 149 16.68 40.55 30.74
C LYS A 149 17.16 40.75 29.30
N ALA A 150 16.15 41.07 28.48
CA ALA A 150 16.25 41.72 27.20
C ALA A 150 16.99 43.06 27.31
N GLU A 151 17.96 43.27 26.42
CA GLU A 151 18.30 44.56 25.85
C GLU A 151 18.94 44.34 24.48
N ASP A 152 18.61 45.23 23.55
CA ASP A 152 18.93 45.22 22.13
C ASP A 152 20.40 44.91 21.79
N LEU A 153 20.61 43.98 20.85
CA LEU A 153 21.84 43.96 20.04
C LEU A 153 21.57 43.28 18.69
N GLN A 154 21.32 44.12 17.69
CA GLN A 154 21.65 43.83 16.30
C GLN A 154 23.13 43.45 16.23
N VAL A 155 23.44 42.17 16.03
CA VAL A 155 24.81 41.73 15.71
C VAL A 155 24.86 41.22 14.28
N SER A 156 25.40 42.10 13.44
CA SER A 156 25.89 41.87 12.09
C SER A 156 26.76 40.62 12.00
N TYR A 157 26.45 39.74 11.05
CA TYR A 157 27.33 38.69 10.56
C TYR A 157 28.52 39.33 9.84
N SER A 158 29.58 39.65 10.59
CA SER A 158 30.83 40.15 9.99
C SER A 158 32.05 40.00 10.89
N HIS A 159 32.28 38.87 11.56
CA HIS A 159 33.62 38.56 12.11
C HIS A 159 33.87 37.04 12.26
N ILE A 160 34.11 36.36 11.14
CA ILE A 160 35.02 35.21 11.09
C ILE A 160 35.95 35.44 9.90
N HIS A 161 36.91 36.35 10.07
CA HIS A 161 38.19 36.33 9.33
C HIS A 161 39.13 37.38 9.93
N ARG A 162 40.07 36.92 10.75
CA ARG A 162 41.50 37.33 10.73
C ARG A 162 42.28 36.55 11.78
N GLY A 163 43.24 35.76 11.34
CA GLY A 163 44.19 35.09 12.23
C GLY A 163 44.93 33.91 11.59
N SER A 164 45.75 34.22 10.59
CA SER A 164 46.93 33.47 10.11
C SER A 164 47.35 32.20 10.88
N GLN A 165 47.28 31.03 10.24
CA GLN A 165 48.44 30.18 9.89
C GLN A 165 47.97 28.91 9.17
N ALA A 166 48.50 28.67 7.97
CA ALA A 166 48.12 27.59 7.06
C ALA A 166 48.76 26.22 7.42
N GLU A 167 49.17 26.01 8.68
CA GLU A 167 49.84 24.77 9.11
C GLU A 167 49.05 23.97 10.16
N ASP A 168 47.98 24.52 10.77
CA ASP A 168 47.20 23.85 11.82
C ASP A 168 45.87 23.20 11.35
N ALA A 169 45.42 23.49 10.12
CA ALA A 169 44.16 22.94 9.59
C ALA A 169 44.23 21.42 9.33
N CYS A 170 45.41 20.90 8.97
CA CYS A 170 45.63 19.47 8.71
C CYS A 170 45.68 18.64 10.01
N CYS A 171 46.05 19.28 11.13
CA CYS A 171 46.10 18.63 12.45
C CYS A 171 44.69 18.49 13.06
N TYR A 172 43.82 19.48 12.87
CA TYR A 172 42.44 19.47 13.38
C TYR A 172 41.53 18.47 12.65
N THR A 173 41.67 18.31 11.33
CA THR A 173 40.92 17.30 10.55
C THR A 173 41.35 15.88 10.92
N SER A 174 42.64 15.64 11.12
CA SER A 174 43.19 14.36 11.59
C SER A 174 42.70 14.00 13.01
N LEU A 175 42.68 14.97 13.94
CA LEU A 175 42.19 14.75 15.30
C LEU A 175 40.67 14.49 15.35
N LEU A 176 39.89 15.19 14.51
CA LEU A 176 38.44 15.01 14.41
C LEU A 176 38.09 13.67 13.74
N LEU A 177 38.81 13.27 12.68
CA LEU A 177 38.71 11.94 12.07
C LEU A 177 39.05 10.83 13.07
N LEU A 178 40.04 11.04 13.95
CA LEU A 178 40.41 10.09 15.00
C LEU A 178 39.35 10.03 16.12
N GLN A 179 38.78 11.16 16.55
CA GLN A 179 37.68 11.22 17.52
C GLN A 179 36.38 10.62 16.96
N MET A 180 36.07 10.84 15.69
CA MET A 180 34.91 10.23 15.02
C MET A 180 35.12 8.75 14.73
N ALA A 181 36.35 8.31 14.39
CA ALA A 181 36.71 6.90 14.30
C ALA A 181 36.59 6.17 15.65
N GLN A 182 36.98 6.82 16.76
CA GLN A 182 36.75 6.32 18.12
C GLN A 182 35.25 6.22 18.45
N PHE A 183 34.42 7.14 17.93
CA PHE A 183 32.95 7.07 18.03
C PHE A 183 32.37 5.93 17.19
N ILE A 184 32.91 5.68 15.99
CA ILE A 184 32.54 4.54 15.12
C ILE A 184 32.86 3.20 15.81
N THR A 185 34.01 3.08 16.50
CA THR A 185 34.34 1.88 17.29
C THR A 185 33.45 1.67 18.52
N ALA A 186 32.81 2.73 19.04
CA ALA A 186 31.83 2.64 20.12
C ALA A 186 30.41 2.28 19.60
N TYR A 187 30.16 2.43 18.30
CA TYR A 187 28.91 2.05 17.62
C TYR A 187 28.94 0.58 17.19
N LYS A 188 28.82 -0.33 18.16
CA LYS A 188 28.44 -1.72 17.87
C LYS A 188 26.95 -1.79 17.57
N TRP A 189 26.62 -1.76 16.28
CA TRP A 189 25.30 -2.16 15.82
C TRP A 189 25.17 -3.68 15.97
N SER A 190 24.30 -4.15 16.87
CA SER A 190 23.98 -5.58 17.01
C SER A 190 22.95 -5.97 15.95
N GLY A 191 23.41 -6.18 14.73
CA GLY A 191 22.60 -6.66 13.62
C GLY A 191 23.32 -7.78 12.89
N ASP A 192 22.60 -8.88 12.69
CA ASP A 192 23.00 -10.13 12.02
C ASP A 192 23.69 -9.85 10.66
N GLY A 193 24.98 -10.21 10.57
CA GLY A 193 25.91 -9.85 9.48
C GLY A 193 25.72 -10.69 8.23
N GLY A 194 24.82 -10.26 7.34
CA GLY A 194 24.65 -10.86 6.01
C GLY A 194 25.48 -10.17 4.92
N HIS A 195 25.87 -10.95 3.92
CA HIS A 195 26.70 -10.58 2.77
C HIS A 195 25.96 -9.65 1.78
N VAL A 196 26.59 -8.53 1.35
CA VAL A 196 25.97 -7.51 0.47
C VAL A 196 26.79 -7.31 -0.78
N VAL A 197 26.24 -7.67 -1.94
CA VAL A 197 26.88 -7.46 -3.25
C VAL A 197 26.37 -6.16 -3.87
N LEU A 198 27.30 -5.32 -4.34
CA LEU A 198 27.00 -4.18 -5.21
C LEU A 198 26.48 -4.69 -6.56
N ALA A 199 25.16 -4.71 -6.74
CA ALA A 199 24.54 -5.07 -8.01
C ALA A 199 24.00 -3.83 -8.73
N ARG A 200 24.07 -3.85 -10.07
CA ARG A 200 23.48 -2.82 -10.92
C ARG A 200 21.96 -2.88 -10.77
N GLY A 201 21.35 -1.82 -10.25
CA GLY A 201 19.89 -1.79 -10.02
C GLY A 201 19.09 -1.47 -11.27
N LYS A 202 17.76 -1.57 -11.17
CA LYS A 202 16.85 -1.08 -12.22
C LYS A 202 16.81 0.45 -12.18
N LYS A 203 17.04 1.03 -13.35
CA LYS A 203 17.08 2.47 -13.69
C LYS A 203 15.92 3.25 -13.07
N ASP A 204 16.23 4.37 -12.42
CA ASP A 204 15.24 5.35 -12.00
C ASP A 204 14.71 6.06 -13.28
N THR A 205 13.42 6.00 -13.56
CA THR A 205 12.79 6.51 -14.80
C THR A 205 12.86 8.03 -14.99
N ARG A 206 13.64 8.72 -14.17
CA ARG A 206 13.84 10.17 -14.13
C ARG A 206 15.28 10.60 -14.45
N GLU A 207 16.21 9.65 -14.59
CA GLU A 207 17.56 9.93 -15.12
C GLU A 207 17.59 9.96 -16.66
N GLU A 208 16.45 9.83 -17.34
CA GLU A 208 16.38 9.83 -18.81
C GLU A 208 16.58 11.21 -19.44
N ASP A 209 16.31 12.29 -18.71
CA ASP A 209 16.42 13.66 -19.21
C ASP A 209 17.73 14.34 -18.73
N SER A 210 18.86 13.69 -19.01
CA SER A 210 20.22 14.29 -18.87
C SER A 210 20.48 15.46 -19.82
N LYS A 211 19.47 15.90 -20.59
CA LYS A 211 19.55 17.05 -21.51
C LYS A 211 19.08 18.37 -20.89
N GLU A 212 18.44 18.33 -19.71
CA GLU A 212 17.95 19.56 -19.05
C GLU A 212 18.93 20.13 -18.00
N GLU A 213 20.02 19.40 -17.69
CA GLU A 213 21.05 19.87 -16.75
C GLU A 213 21.90 21.04 -17.28
N GLU A 214 21.78 21.41 -18.56
CA GLU A 214 22.59 22.48 -19.17
C GLU A 214 22.14 23.91 -18.82
N MET A 215 20.99 24.09 -18.15
CA MET A 215 20.40 25.40 -17.82
C MET A 215 20.19 25.66 -16.31
N GLU A 216 20.46 24.70 -15.42
CA GLU A 216 20.31 24.90 -13.96
C GLU A 216 21.55 25.61 -13.37
N GLU A 217 21.36 26.58 -12.47
CA GLU A 217 22.47 27.20 -11.75
C GLU A 217 23.21 26.15 -10.89
N ASP A 218 24.55 26.20 -10.83
CA ASP A 218 25.35 25.20 -10.10
C ASP A 218 24.93 25.00 -8.63
N GLY A 219 24.40 26.04 -7.99
CA GLY A 219 23.88 25.98 -6.62
C GLY A 219 22.58 25.17 -6.49
N ASP A 220 21.71 25.25 -7.48
CA ASP A 220 20.43 24.53 -7.54
C ASP A 220 20.65 23.02 -7.68
N VAL A 221 21.61 22.62 -8.51
CA VAL A 221 22.02 21.22 -8.67
C VAL A 221 22.57 20.66 -7.35
N CYS A 222 23.39 21.43 -6.64
CA CYS A 222 23.92 21.02 -5.33
C CYS A 222 22.81 20.85 -4.28
N SER A 223 21.87 21.80 -4.23
CA SER A 223 20.71 21.74 -3.33
C SER A 223 19.85 20.49 -3.58
N LYS A 224 19.57 20.19 -4.86
CA LYS A 224 18.86 18.99 -5.30
C LYS A 224 19.57 17.71 -4.87
N GLU A 225 20.89 17.61 -5.05
CA GLU A 225 21.67 16.44 -4.62
C GLU A 225 21.70 16.30 -3.08
N ALA A 226 21.88 17.38 -2.33
CA ALA A 226 21.82 17.34 -0.86
C ALA A 226 20.47 16.80 -0.36
N MET A 227 19.38 17.18 -1.02
CA MET A 227 18.04 16.70 -0.66
C MET A 227 17.80 15.24 -1.00
N LYS A 228 18.40 14.72 -2.09
CA LYS A 228 18.42 13.27 -2.39
C LYS A 228 19.13 12.49 -1.29
N VAL A 229 20.28 12.98 -0.82
CA VAL A 229 21.04 12.36 0.28
C VAL A 229 20.17 12.30 1.55
N LEU A 230 19.54 13.41 1.93
CA LEU A 230 18.65 13.46 3.09
C LEU A 230 17.46 12.49 2.97
N CYS A 231 16.82 12.42 1.80
CA CYS A 231 15.73 11.46 1.58
C CYS A 231 16.20 10.02 1.82
N ASN A 232 17.37 9.64 1.30
CA ASN A 232 17.93 8.29 1.51
C ASN A 232 18.25 8.02 2.98
N VAL A 233 18.92 8.97 3.66
CA VAL A 233 19.30 8.84 5.07
C VAL A 233 18.06 8.66 5.95
N ILE A 234 17.03 9.49 5.75
CA ILE A 234 15.77 9.41 6.53
C ILE A 234 14.99 8.13 6.21
N TYR A 235 14.95 7.72 4.94
CA TYR A 235 14.26 6.48 4.55
C TYR A 235 14.90 5.23 5.16
N ASN A 236 16.24 5.16 5.16
CA ASN A 236 16.98 3.97 5.55
C ASN A 236 17.34 3.89 7.05
N SER A 237 17.34 5.00 7.80
CA SER A 237 17.77 5.04 9.20
C SER A 237 16.68 5.50 10.18
N PRO A 238 16.15 4.61 11.04
CA PRO A 238 15.22 4.98 12.11
C PRO A 238 15.80 6.04 13.05
N ARG A 239 17.10 5.94 13.35
CA ARG A 239 17.79 6.92 14.19
C ARG A 239 17.84 8.30 13.52
N ALA A 240 18.01 8.37 12.21
CA ALA A 240 17.95 9.66 11.50
C ALA A 240 16.54 10.27 11.57
N GLN A 241 15.48 9.44 11.54
CA GLN A 241 14.09 9.91 11.68
C GLN A 241 13.84 10.53 13.07
N GLU A 242 14.35 9.89 14.14
CA GLU A 242 14.27 10.43 15.50
C GLU A 242 15.00 11.78 15.62
N ARG A 243 16.24 11.85 15.11
CA ARG A 243 17.06 13.06 15.16
C ARG A 243 16.45 14.18 14.32
N ALA A 244 15.90 13.89 13.14
CA ALA A 244 15.17 14.85 12.33
C ALA A 244 13.97 15.47 13.07
N SER A 245 13.27 14.67 13.89
CA SER A 245 12.22 15.18 14.78
C SER A 245 12.78 16.08 15.88
N THR A 246 13.88 15.69 16.54
CA THR A 246 14.54 16.50 17.58
C THR A 246 15.04 17.83 17.04
N LEU A 247 15.57 17.84 15.82
CA LEU A 247 16.10 19.02 15.14
C LEU A 247 15.02 19.89 14.48
N ARG A 248 13.74 19.53 14.64
CA ARG A 248 12.59 20.23 14.01
C ARG A 248 12.75 20.39 12.50
N LEU A 249 13.32 19.39 11.83
CA LEU A 249 13.55 19.41 10.38
C LEU A 249 12.26 19.66 9.59
N LEU A 250 11.14 19.11 10.06
CA LEU A 250 9.83 19.34 9.46
C LEU A 250 9.46 20.83 9.40
N GLN A 251 9.70 21.59 10.46
CA GLN A 251 9.31 23.00 10.54
C GLN A 251 10.09 23.84 9.53
N GLY A 252 11.42 23.68 9.50
CA GLY A 252 12.26 24.37 8.51
C GLY A 252 11.91 23.97 7.07
N LEU A 253 11.66 22.68 6.83
CA LEU A 253 11.26 22.19 5.51
C LEU A 253 9.93 22.78 5.08
N TRP A 254 8.98 22.86 6.01
CA TRP A 254 7.64 23.37 5.76
C TRP A 254 7.61 24.88 5.48
N GLU A 255 8.42 25.67 6.21
CA GLU A 255 8.61 27.09 5.93
C GLU A 255 9.24 27.32 4.54
N SER A 256 10.26 26.53 4.19
CA SER A 256 10.90 26.55 2.86
C SER A 256 9.91 26.18 1.75
N LEU A 257 9.09 25.14 1.97
CA LEU A 257 8.06 24.72 1.02
C LEU A 257 6.97 25.78 0.85
N LYS A 258 6.51 26.42 1.93
CA LYS A 258 5.58 27.54 1.82
C LYS A 258 6.17 28.60 0.89
N GLN A 259 7.38 29.06 1.13
CA GLN A 259 8.03 30.08 0.29
C GLN A 259 8.13 29.64 -1.18
N GLY A 260 8.50 28.38 -1.45
CA GLY A 260 8.59 27.82 -2.80
C GLY A 260 7.24 27.63 -3.51
N ILE A 261 6.18 27.24 -2.80
CA ILE A 261 4.83 27.11 -3.37
C ILE A 261 4.27 28.48 -3.80
N TRP A 262 4.74 29.58 -3.18
CA TRP A 262 4.36 30.95 -3.54
C TRP A 262 5.33 31.64 -4.51
N SER A 263 6.43 31.00 -4.91
CA SER A 263 7.31 31.54 -5.95
C SER A 263 6.77 31.28 -7.36
N ARG A 264 7.05 32.21 -8.28
CA ARG A 264 6.53 32.20 -9.66
C ARG A 264 7.25 31.21 -10.58
N ALA A 265 8.40 30.69 -10.15
CA ALA A 265 9.12 29.60 -10.77
C ALA A 265 9.26 28.46 -9.75
N PRO A 266 9.05 27.20 -10.15
CA PRO A 266 9.34 26.05 -9.30
C PRO A 266 10.85 26.06 -8.98
N SER A 267 11.19 26.06 -7.69
CA SER A 267 12.59 26.01 -7.27
C SER A 267 13.19 24.66 -7.65
N SER A 268 14.41 24.62 -8.20
CA SER A 268 15.10 23.34 -8.43
C SER A 268 15.12 22.54 -7.12
N GLY A 269 14.75 21.25 -7.21
CA GLY A 269 14.66 20.36 -6.06
C GLY A 269 13.35 20.41 -5.25
N GLN A 270 12.32 21.17 -5.66
CA GLN A 270 11.00 21.20 -5.00
C GLN A 270 10.40 19.80 -4.80
N PHE A 271 10.48 18.95 -5.83
CA PHE A 271 10.08 17.54 -5.72
C PHE A 271 10.73 16.81 -4.54
N TYR A 272 12.05 16.98 -4.33
CA TYR A 272 12.75 16.28 -3.25
C TYR A 272 12.40 16.84 -1.87
N LYS A 273 12.06 18.13 -1.78
CA LYS A 273 11.49 18.72 -0.56
C LYS A 273 10.12 18.12 -0.24
N LEU A 274 9.24 17.97 -1.25
CA LEU A 274 7.95 17.28 -1.09
C LEU A 274 8.12 15.80 -0.74
N ARG A 275 9.10 15.13 -1.37
CA ARG A 275 9.46 13.74 -1.07
C ARG A 275 9.92 13.57 0.38
N LEU A 276 10.78 14.47 0.86
CA LEU A 276 11.21 14.47 2.26
C LEU A 276 10.04 14.71 3.21
N LEU A 277 9.13 15.64 2.87
CA LEU A 277 7.91 15.90 3.64
C LEU A 277 7.03 14.63 3.73
N PHE A 278 6.84 13.94 2.61
CA PHE A 278 6.15 12.66 2.57
C PHE A 278 6.84 11.61 3.46
N LEU A 279 8.17 11.44 3.35
CA LEU A 279 8.91 10.47 4.15
C LEU A 279 8.81 10.73 5.65
N LEU A 280 9.01 11.99 6.07
CA LEU A 280 8.90 12.38 7.48
C LEU A 280 7.50 12.10 8.03
N THR A 281 6.45 12.44 7.28
CA THR A 281 5.07 12.21 7.69
C THR A 281 4.65 10.74 7.61
N ALA A 282 5.22 9.95 6.70
CA ALA A 282 4.93 8.52 6.59
C ALA A 282 5.58 7.71 7.71
N LEU A 283 6.81 8.05 8.08
CA LEU A 283 7.63 7.27 9.01
C LEU A 283 7.41 7.67 10.48
N ARG A 284 6.98 8.91 10.74
CA ARG A 284 6.79 9.43 12.11
C ARG A 284 5.37 9.96 12.33
N PRO A 285 4.53 9.25 13.13
CA PRO A 285 3.18 9.67 13.44
C PRO A 285 3.07 11.06 14.08
N GLU A 286 4.04 11.44 14.91
CA GLU A 286 4.02 12.71 15.64
C GLU A 286 4.16 13.90 14.68
N LEU A 287 4.93 13.74 13.62
CA LEU A 287 5.12 14.75 12.57
C LEU A 287 3.86 14.97 11.74
N ARG A 288 2.99 13.96 11.59
CA ARG A 288 1.67 14.12 10.95
C ARG A 288 0.77 15.06 11.74
N LEU A 289 0.75 14.87 13.07
CA LEU A 289 -0.04 15.72 13.97
C LEU A 289 0.47 17.16 13.93
N GLN A 290 1.79 17.36 14.00
CA GLN A 290 2.40 18.68 13.89
C GLN A 290 2.00 19.37 12.57
N LEU A 291 2.13 18.66 11.43
CA LEU A 291 1.78 19.23 10.13
C LEU A 291 0.29 19.56 10.02
N SER A 292 -0.58 18.74 10.62
CA SER A 292 -2.02 19.01 10.69
C SER A 292 -2.31 20.28 11.49
N GLN A 293 -1.65 20.48 12.65
CA GLN A 293 -1.80 21.68 13.48
C GLN A 293 -1.34 22.95 12.75
N GLU A 294 -0.34 22.84 11.87
CA GLU A 294 0.16 23.95 11.04
C GLU A 294 -0.69 24.22 9.78
N ARG A 295 -1.95 23.76 9.77
CA ARG A 295 -2.90 23.86 8.64
C ARG A 295 -2.37 23.21 7.35
N GLY A 296 -1.64 22.11 7.50
CA GLY A 296 -1.01 21.38 6.39
C GLY A 296 -1.98 20.99 5.27
N LEU A 297 -3.19 20.56 5.63
CA LEU A 297 -4.23 20.19 4.65
C LEU A 297 -4.61 21.36 3.74
N SER A 298 -4.87 22.54 4.31
CA SER A 298 -5.24 23.74 3.55
C SER A 298 -4.11 24.20 2.64
N VAL A 299 -2.87 24.29 3.17
CA VAL A 299 -1.71 24.77 2.40
C VAL A 299 -1.36 23.82 1.26
N LEU A 300 -1.38 22.51 1.49
CA LEU A 300 -1.13 21.51 0.45
C LEU A 300 -2.24 21.45 -0.60
N THR A 301 -3.49 21.71 -0.22
CA THR A 301 -4.61 21.83 -1.18
C THR A 301 -4.39 23.04 -2.10
N THR A 302 -4.02 24.19 -1.53
CA THR A 302 -3.69 25.37 -2.35
C THR A 302 -2.43 25.18 -3.19
N ALA A 303 -1.46 24.40 -2.72
CA ALA A 303 -0.31 24.01 -3.53
C ALA A 303 -0.73 23.17 -4.74
N LEU A 304 -1.62 22.21 -4.53
CA LEU A 304 -2.19 21.37 -5.58
C LEU A 304 -2.96 22.20 -6.62
N GLU A 305 -3.78 23.16 -6.18
CA GLU A 305 -4.50 24.08 -7.07
C GLU A 305 -3.56 24.88 -7.99
N LYS A 306 -2.44 25.35 -7.44
CA LYS A 306 -1.44 26.09 -8.20
C LYS A 306 -0.71 25.23 -9.20
N CYS A 307 -0.26 24.03 -8.79
CA CYS A 307 0.40 23.08 -9.69
C CYS A 307 -0.51 22.71 -10.87
N LEU A 308 -1.82 22.65 -10.64
CA LEU A 308 -2.82 22.30 -11.64
C LEU A 308 -3.45 23.53 -12.34
N ALA A 309 -3.04 24.75 -12.00
CA ALA A 309 -3.60 26.00 -12.50
C ALA A 309 -5.15 26.05 -12.45
N VAL A 310 -5.73 25.55 -11.35
CA VAL A 310 -7.17 25.40 -11.16
C VAL A 310 -7.88 26.75 -11.25
N ARG A 311 -8.97 26.80 -12.01
CA ARG A 311 -9.87 27.96 -12.08
C ARG A 311 -11.21 27.62 -11.44
N TRP A 312 -11.60 28.41 -10.45
CA TRP A 312 -12.85 28.22 -9.72
C TRP A 312 -14.03 28.89 -10.43
N GLY A 313 -15.13 28.16 -10.52
CA GLY A 313 -16.45 28.64 -10.92
C GLY A 313 -17.30 29.03 -9.71
N GLU A 314 -18.60 28.76 -9.75
CA GLU A 314 -19.49 28.98 -8.61
C GLU A 314 -19.38 27.81 -7.61
N GLY A 315 -19.19 28.13 -6.33
CA GLY A 315 -19.09 27.12 -5.25
C GLY A 315 -17.85 26.23 -5.42
N TYR A 316 -18.07 24.91 -5.47
CA TYR A 316 -17.02 23.89 -5.60
C TYR A 316 -16.83 23.41 -7.07
N GLU A 317 -17.24 24.23 -8.04
CA GLU A 317 -17.05 23.95 -9.45
C GLU A 317 -15.64 24.34 -9.91
N VAL A 318 -14.94 23.39 -10.55
CA VAL A 318 -13.63 23.62 -11.16
C VAL A 318 -13.83 23.69 -12.67
N LEU A 319 -13.55 24.84 -13.26
CA LEU A 319 -13.65 25.06 -14.69
C LEU A 319 -12.50 24.32 -15.38
N SER A 320 -12.85 23.36 -16.23
CA SER A 320 -11.87 22.55 -16.96
C SER A 320 -11.86 22.97 -18.42
N ASP A 321 -10.71 23.43 -18.92
CA ASP A 321 -10.50 23.72 -20.33
C ASP A 321 -10.13 22.40 -21.04
N SER A 322 -11.10 21.73 -21.69
CA SER A 322 -10.88 20.46 -22.41
C SER A 322 -9.84 20.54 -23.55
N THR A 323 -9.39 21.74 -23.90
CA THR A 323 -8.36 22.01 -24.92
C THR A 323 -6.98 22.27 -24.32
N ALA A 324 -6.83 22.23 -23.00
CA ALA A 324 -5.54 22.40 -22.34
C ALA A 324 -4.59 21.23 -22.70
N PRO A 325 -3.27 21.50 -22.83
CA PRO A 325 -2.31 20.43 -23.06
C PRO A 325 -2.31 19.44 -21.89
N PRO A 326 -1.97 18.16 -22.14
CA PRO A 326 -1.78 17.18 -21.06
C PRO A 326 -0.70 17.65 -20.09
N ILE A 327 -0.84 17.23 -18.84
CA ILE A 327 0.12 17.58 -17.80
C ILE A 327 1.41 16.79 -18.01
N SER A 328 2.55 17.50 -17.91
CA SER A 328 3.87 16.89 -18.04
C SER A 328 4.11 15.84 -16.95
N LYS A 329 5.02 14.90 -17.24
CA LYS A 329 5.44 13.86 -16.28
C LYS A 329 5.97 14.45 -14.97
N GLU A 330 6.73 15.54 -15.05
CA GLU A 330 7.34 16.20 -13.89
C GLU A 330 6.30 16.82 -12.95
N MET A 331 5.37 17.59 -13.53
CA MET A 331 4.28 18.20 -12.79
C MET A 331 3.39 17.11 -12.15
N SER A 332 3.14 16.02 -12.87
CA SER A 332 2.38 14.87 -12.36
C SER A 332 3.07 14.25 -11.13
N GLN A 333 4.40 14.13 -11.13
CA GLN A 333 5.17 13.59 -10.00
C GLN A 333 5.17 14.51 -8.78
N GLU A 334 5.24 15.84 -8.97
CA GLU A 334 5.10 16.79 -7.85
C GLU A 334 3.71 16.73 -7.22
N VAL A 335 2.67 16.70 -8.07
CA VAL A 335 1.28 16.50 -7.63
C VAL A 335 1.16 15.20 -6.84
N ILE A 336 1.74 14.10 -7.33
CA ILE A 336 1.72 12.80 -6.65
C ILE A 336 2.38 12.87 -5.26
N GLU A 337 3.51 13.57 -5.08
CA GLU A 337 4.13 13.72 -3.75
C GLU A 337 3.28 14.57 -2.79
N ILE A 338 2.60 15.61 -3.29
CA ILE A 338 1.60 16.37 -2.51
C ILE A 338 0.45 15.44 -2.09
N LEU A 339 -0.09 14.65 -3.02
CA LEU A 339 -1.18 13.70 -2.77
C LEU A 339 -0.77 12.63 -1.73
N LYS A 340 0.45 12.09 -1.81
CA LYS A 340 0.98 11.14 -0.82
C LYS A 340 1.03 11.75 0.59
N THR A 341 1.46 13.01 0.72
CA THR A 341 1.50 13.72 2.00
C THR A 341 0.09 14.03 2.51
N LEU A 342 -0.80 14.49 1.63
CA LEU A 342 -2.21 14.74 1.95
C LEU A 342 -2.90 13.46 2.46
N PHE A 343 -2.63 12.30 1.84
CA PHE A 343 -3.14 11.01 2.30
C PHE A 343 -2.69 10.69 3.72
N ASN A 344 -1.40 10.90 4.04
CA ASN A 344 -0.86 10.66 5.38
C ASN A 344 -1.58 11.50 6.45
N ILE A 345 -1.94 12.76 6.14
CA ILE A 345 -2.64 13.66 7.05
C ILE A 345 -4.13 13.31 7.12
N ALA A 346 -4.81 13.20 5.98
CA ALA A 346 -6.25 12.95 5.90
C ALA A 346 -6.65 11.62 6.53
N HIS A 347 -5.82 10.59 6.41
CA HIS A 347 -6.09 9.28 7.02
C HIS A 347 -6.18 9.33 8.57
N MET A 348 -5.52 10.31 9.21
CA MET A 348 -5.61 10.47 10.67
C MET A 348 -7.00 10.93 11.13
N CYS A 349 -7.70 11.69 10.31
CA CYS A 349 -8.98 12.33 10.65
C CYS A 349 -10.20 11.54 10.17
N HIS A 350 -10.01 10.41 9.48
CA HIS A 350 -11.08 9.63 8.84
C HIS A 350 -12.18 9.14 9.80
N ARG A 351 -11.93 9.10 11.12
CA ARG A 351 -12.88 8.60 12.13
C ARG A 351 -13.63 9.69 12.90
N GLN A 352 -13.36 10.96 12.65
CA GLN A 352 -14.02 12.08 13.34
C GLN A 352 -15.02 12.73 12.40
N GLU A 353 -16.21 13.04 12.92
CA GLU A 353 -17.14 13.91 12.19
C GLU A 353 -16.49 15.29 12.07
N PRO A 354 -16.28 15.79 10.83
CA PRO A 354 -15.63 17.07 10.65
C PRO A 354 -16.52 18.19 11.16
N ASP A 355 -15.91 19.22 11.76
CA ASP A 355 -16.63 20.46 12.01
C ASP A 355 -16.99 21.19 10.70
N GLU A 356 -17.73 22.30 10.77
CA GLU A 356 -18.15 23.01 9.55
C GLU A 356 -16.98 23.56 8.73
N GLU A 357 -15.89 24.00 9.39
CA GLU A 357 -14.70 24.55 8.74
C GLU A 357 -13.90 23.44 8.04
N GLU A 358 -13.67 22.32 8.73
CA GLU A 358 -13.04 21.12 8.22
C GLU A 358 -13.84 20.51 7.08
N ALA A 359 -15.18 20.45 7.21
CA ALA A 359 -16.04 19.94 6.14
C ALA A 359 -15.96 20.81 4.89
N ALA A 360 -15.82 22.14 5.03
CA ALA A 360 -15.59 23.04 3.90
C ALA A 360 -14.21 22.80 3.26
N LEU A 361 -13.17 22.60 4.07
CA LEU A 361 -11.82 22.25 3.58
C LEU A 361 -11.81 20.90 2.84
N TYR A 362 -12.49 19.87 3.36
CA TYR A 362 -12.58 18.57 2.70
C TYR A 362 -13.38 18.62 1.40
N ARG A 363 -14.47 19.41 1.34
CA ARG A 363 -15.20 19.65 0.10
C ARG A 363 -14.36 20.39 -0.94
N HIS A 364 -13.57 21.36 -0.50
CA HIS A 364 -12.63 22.08 -1.36
C HIS A 364 -11.57 21.13 -1.92
N LEU A 365 -10.94 20.32 -1.08
CA LEU A 365 -10.00 19.29 -1.51
C LEU A 365 -10.66 18.28 -2.45
N ALA A 366 -11.88 17.81 -2.15
CA ALA A 366 -12.62 16.88 -3.02
C ALA A 366 -12.87 17.46 -4.43
N ALA A 367 -13.13 18.77 -4.55
CA ALA A 367 -13.26 19.43 -5.86
C ALA A 367 -11.95 19.41 -6.66
N VAL A 368 -10.81 19.65 -6.00
CA VAL A 368 -9.49 19.58 -6.64
C VAL A 368 -9.15 18.15 -7.03
N LEU A 369 -9.44 17.17 -6.17
CA LEU A 369 -9.26 15.74 -6.46
C LEU A 369 -10.15 15.26 -7.61
N ARG A 370 -11.38 15.79 -7.73
CA ARG A 370 -12.25 15.55 -8.89
C ARG A 370 -11.57 16.01 -10.18
N HIS A 371 -10.96 17.19 -10.17
CA HIS A 371 -10.17 17.66 -11.30
C HIS A 371 -9.01 16.70 -11.58
N CYS A 372 -8.24 16.29 -10.57
CA CYS A 372 -7.15 15.30 -10.72
C CYS A 372 -7.58 14.00 -11.42
N LEU A 373 -8.77 13.47 -11.09
CA LEU A 373 -9.28 12.25 -11.72
C LEU A 373 -9.55 12.40 -13.22
N LEU A 374 -10.00 13.58 -13.63
CA LEU A 374 -10.47 13.89 -14.99
C LEU A 374 -9.38 14.51 -15.88
N LEU A 375 -8.17 14.70 -15.35
CA LEU A 375 -7.04 15.25 -16.09
C LEU A 375 -6.52 14.27 -17.15
N SER A 376 -5.94 14.85 -18.19
CA SER A 376 -5.13 14.13 -19.18
C SER A 376 -3.65 14.28 -18.83
N CYS A 377 -2.92 13.16 -18.81
CA CYS A 377 -1.48 13.14 -18.51
C CYS A 377 -0.69 12.57 -19.69
N ASP A 378 0.59 12.93 -19.75
CA ASP A 378 1.54 12.30 -20.67
C ASP A 378 1.83 10.86 -20.24
N GLY A 379 1.12 9.92 -20.87
CA GLY A 379 1.28 8.48 -20.67
C GLY A 379 0.23 7.86 -19.76
N GLU A 380 -0.20 6.64 -20.15
CA GLU A 380 -1.25 5.91 -19.44
C GLU A 380 -0.83 5.47 -18.03
N ASP A 381 0.44 5.12 -17.83
CA ASP A 381 0.95 4.70 -16.53
C ASP A 381 1.03 5.86 -15.53
N THR A 382 1.44 7.05 -15.99
CA THR A 382 1.45 8.28 -15.18
C THR A 382 0.02 8.64 -14.75
N LEU A 383 -0.93 8.54 -15.68
CA LEU A 383 -2.35 8.78 -15.40
C LEU A 383 -2.89 7.78 -14.36
N GLU A 384 -2.58 6.50 -14.50
CA GLU A 384 -3.04 5.48 -13.55
C GLU A 384 -2.39 5.63 -12.17
N GLU A 385 -1.13 6.06 -12.08
CA GLU A 385 -0.46 6.38 -10.81
C GLU A 385 -1.12 7.58 -10.12
N LEU A 386 -1.32 8.68 -10.86
CA LEU A 386 -2.00 9.88 -10.38
C LEU A 386 -3.40 9.55 -9.86
N GLN A 387 -4.23 8.91 -10.70
CA GLN A 387 -5.58 8.47 -10.34
C GLN A 387 -5.56 7.56 -9.10
N GLY A 388 -4.59 6.67 -8.98
CA GLY A 388 -4.44 5.81 -7.80
C GLY A 388 -4.24 6.59 -6.51
N HIS A 389 -3.35 7.58 -6.51
CA HIS A 389 -3.13 8.42 -5.33
C HIS A 389 -4.33 9.33 -5.03
N THR A 390 -5.00 9.85 -6.06
CA THR A 390 -6.24 10.62 -5.91
C THR A 390 -7.35 9.80 -5.26
N VAL A 391 -7.57 8.56 -5.73
CA VAL A 391 -8.57 7.65 -5.17
C VAL A 391 -8.26 7.29 -3.71
N ASN A 392 -6.99 7.08 -3.36
CA ASN A 392 -6.60 6.80 -1.98
C ASN A 392 -7.03 7.92 -1.03
N ILE A 393 -6.83 9.19 -1.40
CA ILE A 393 -7.28 10.33 -0.59
C ILE A 393 -8.80 10.40 -0.54
N LEU A 394 -9.49 10.27 -1.69
CA LEU A 394 -10.96 10.29 -1.73
C LEU A 394 -11.57 9.23 -0.80
N SER A 395 -10.96 8.03 -0.73
CA SER A 395 -11.39 6.97 0.18
C SER A 395 -11.14 7.27 1.66
N ALA A 396 -10.25 8.21 1.98
CA ALA A 396 -9.96 8.66 3.33
C ALA A 396 -10.80 9.87 3.77
N LEU A 397 -11.46 10.58 2.85
CA LEU A 397 -12.29 11.74 3.18
C LEU A 397 -13.63 11.33 3.82
N PRO A 398 -14.22 12.18 4.68
CA PRO A 398 -15.57 11.96 5.19
C PRO A 398 -16.62 11.89 4.06
N LEU A 399 -17.48 10.88 4.09
CA LEU A 399 -18.50 10.65 3.06
C LEU A 399 -19.41 11.86 2.78
N PRO A 400 -19.85 12.65 3.78
CA PRO A 400 -20.71 13.82 3.53
C PRO A 400 -20.05 14.94 2.72
N CYS A 401 -18.73 14.91 2.53
CA CYS A 401 -17.96 15.89 1.75
C CYS A 401 -17.74 15.44 0.29
N LEU A 402 -18.11 14.20 -0.06
CA LEU A 402 -17.96 13.66 -1.41
C LEU A 402 -19.15 14.01 -2.33
N ASP A 403 -20.16 14.69 -1.80
CA ASP A 403 -21.29 15.26 -2.55
C ASP A 403 -20.83 16.16 -3.71
N VAL A 404 -19.69 16.84 -3.52
CA VAL A 404 -19.02 17.67 -4.52
C VAL A 404 -18.61 16.89 -5.78
N LEU A 405 -18.41 15.57 -5.71
CA LEU A 405 -18.07 14.77 -6.88
C LEU A 405 -19.21 14.73 -7.92
N LEU A 406 -20.45 14.99 -7.49
CA LEU A 406 -21.67 14.90 -8.30
C LEU A 406 -22.31 16.26 -8.60
N SER A 407 -21.90 17.34 -7.92
CA SER A 407 -22.55 18.66 -7.95
C SER A 407 -22.22 19.54 -9.17
N VAL A 408 -21.56 19.00 -10.20
CA VAL A 408 -21.19 19.73 -11.44
C VAL A 408 -22.38 19.90 -12.37
N ARG A 409 -22.40 21.01 -13.12
CA ARG A 409 -23.41 21.28 -14.15
C ARG A 409 -23.55 20.11 -15.13
N VAL A 410 -24.76 19.61 -15.26
CA VAL A 410 -25.10 18.45 -16.09
C VAL A 410 -24.92 18.75 -17.57
N ASP A 411 -25.02 20.02 -17.98
CA ASP A 411 -24.97 20.42 -19.40
C ASP A 411 -23.66 20.04 -20.08
N GLN A 412 -22.54 20.08 -19.33
CA GLN A 412 -21.18 19.78 -19.80
C GLN A 412 -20.77 18.31 -19.58
N ALA A 413 -21.63 17.48 -18.98
CA ALA A 413 -21.29 16.12 -18.63
C ALA A 413 -21.30 15.18 -19.85
N SER A 414 -20.29 14.31 -19.97
CA SER A 414 -20.25 13.27 -21.00
C SER A 414 -21.20 12.12 -20.67
N HIS A 415 -21.29 11.77 -19.40
CA HIS A 415 -22.17 10.76 -18.85
C HIS A 415 -23.20 11.42 -17.92
N LYS A 416 -24.46 11.25 -18.27
CA LYS A 416 -25.61 11.79 -17.53
C LYS A 416 -26.50 10.65 -17.07
N TRP A 417 -26.95 10.70 -15.82
CA TRP A 417 -27.90 9.74 -15.29
C TRP A 417 -28.89 10.44 -14.37
N GLU A 418 -30.19 10.31 -14.65
CA GLU A 418 -31.27 10.90 -13.84
C GLU A 418 -31.07 12.39 -13.51
N GLY A 419 -30.47 13.16 -14.43
CA GLY A 419 -30.19 14.59 -14.23
C GLY A 419 -28.98 14.88 -13.33
N VAL A 420 -28.06 13.93 -13.16
CA VAL A 420 -26.80 14.09 -12.42
C VAL A 420 -25.61 13.77 -13.33
N ASN A 421 -24.50 14.50 -13.14
CA ASN A 421 -23.24 14.25 -13.83
C ASN A 421 -22.57 12.98 -13.25
N MET A 422 -22.25 12.02 -14.13
CA MET A 422 -21.64 10.73 -13.76
C MET A 422 -20.19 10.58 -14.28
N ASP A 423 -19.54 11.63 -14.77
CA ASP A 423 -18.19 11.54 -15.35
C ASP A 423 -17.14 11.07 -14.33
N CYS A 424 -17.22 11.58 -13.10
CA CYS A 424 -16.33 11.15 -12.02
C CYS A 424 -16.54 9.66 -11.69
N VAL A 425 -17.80 9.24 -11.51
CA VAL A 425 -18.17 7.84 -11.22
C VAL A 425 -17.77 6.91 -12.36
N HIS A 426 -17.97 7.34 -13.61
CA HIS A 426 -17.58 6.57 -14.79
C HIS A 426 -16.06 6.41 -14.87
N THR A 427 -15.31 7.48 -14.58
CA THR A 427 -13.84 7.43 -14.56
C THR A 427 -13.32 6.50 -13.47
N LEU A 428 -13.92 6.52 -12.28
CA LEU A 428 -13.61 5.58 -11.19
C LEU A 428 -13.91 4.13 -11.58
N LEU A 429 -15.01 3.89 -12.31
CA LEU A 429 -15.36 2.57 -12.82
C LEU A 429 -14.32 2.06 -13.83
N LEU A 430 -13.92 2.89 -14.80
CA LEU A 430 -12.88 2.56 -15.77
C LEU A 430 -11.51 2.36 -15.11
N PHE A 431 -11.20 3.14 -14.07
CA PHE A 431 -10.00 2.97 -13.27
C PHE A 431 -9.99 1.62 -12.54
N MET A 432 -11.10 1.23 -11.92
CA MET A 432 -11.25 -0.09 -11.28
C MET A 432 -11.09 -1.23 -12.29
N ASP A 433 -11.74 -1.14 -13.46
CA ASP A 433 -11.67 -2.15 -14.52
C ASP A 433 -10.23 -2.35 -15.04
N ARG A 434 -9.50 -1.25 -15.30
CA ARG A 434 -8.07 -1.31 -15.67
C ARG A 434 -7.22 -2.00 -14.59
N ARG A 435 -7.47 -1.71 -13.31
CA ARG A 435 -6.75 -2.32 -12.18
C ARG A 435 -7.06 -3.81 -12.00
N LEU A 436 -8.29 -4.24 -12.27
CA LEU A 436 -8.69 -5.65 -12.26
C LEU A 436 -7.93 -6.45 -13.32
N ASN A 437 -7.77 -5.90 -14.52
CA ASN A 437 -7.11 -6.58 -15.64
C ASN A 437 -5.58 -6.74 -15.46
N ARG A 438 -4.93 -5.92 -14.61
CA ARG A 438 -3.46 -5.93 -14.40
C ARG A 438 -2.98 -6.96 -13.35
N GLY A 439 -3.85 -7.55 -12.53
CA GLY A 439 -3.56 -8.75 -11.69
C GLY A 439 -2.52 -8.63 -10.54
N HIS A 440 -1.75 -7.54 -10.44
CA HIS A 440 -0.67 -7.41 -9.44
C HIS A 440 -1.05 -6.52 -8.25
N LYS A 441 -0.72 -6.96 -7.02
CA LYS A 441 -0.98 -6.23 -5.76
C LYS A 441 -2.44 -5.77 -5.61
N LEU A 442 -3.37 -6.69 -5.88
CA LEU A 442 -4.81 -6.40 -5.93
C LEU A 442 -5.34 -5.75 -4.64
N LYS A 443 -4.87 -6.18 -3.46
CA LYS A 443 -5.26 -5.59 -2.17
C LYS A 443 -5.03 -4.08 -2.11
N GLU A 444 -3.77 -3.65 -2.22
CA GLU A 444 -3.41 -2.23 -2.14
C GLU A 444 -4.05 -1.40 -3.25
N LYS A 445 -4.23 -1.98 -4.44
CA LYS A 445 -4.68 -1.26 -5.63
C LYS A 445 -6.20 -1.17 -5.80
N LEU A 446 -6.96 -2.16 -5.33
CA LEU A 446 -8.41 -2.25 -5.56
C LEU A 446 -9.24 -1.86 -4.33
N THR A 447 -8.77 -2.13 -3.12
CA THR A 447 -9.55 -1.86 -1.89
C THR A 447 -10.00 -0.39 -1.80
N PRO A 448 -9.15 0.62 -2.08
CA PRO A 448 -9.56 2.02 -2.01
C PRO A 448 -10.69 2.38 -2.98
N VAL A 449 -10.61 1.94 -4.24
CA VAL A 449 -11.64 2.22 -5.25
C VAL A 449 -12.94 1.45 -4.97
N LEU A 450 -12.84 0.18 -4.54
CA LEU A 450 -14.01 -0.62 -4.19
C LEU A 450 -14.76 -0.01 -3.01
N ASN A 451 -14.04 0.41 -1.97
CA ASN A 451 -14.65 1.06 -0.79
C ASN A 451 -15.29 2.39 -1.17
N LEU A 452 -14.59 3.24 -1.93
CA LEU A 452 -15.14 4.52 -2.39
C LEU A 452 -16.44 4.33 -3.18
N LEU A 453 -16.45 3.44 -4.19
CA LEU A 453 -17.65 3.15 -4.98
C LEU A 453 -18.77 2.54 -4.14
N THR A 454 -18.44 1.72 -3.14
CA THR A 454 -19.40 1.10 -2.22
C THR A 454 -20.07 2.16 -1.36
N GLU A 455 -19.29 2.99 -0.67
CA GLU A 455 -19.81 4.02 0.23
C GLU A 455 -20.56 5.11 -0.53
N SER A 456 -20.05 5.55 -1.70
CA SER A 456 -20.80 6.46 -2.58
C SER A 456 -22.13 5.85 -3.05
N SER A 457 -22.22 4.53 -3.25
CA SER A 457 -23.46 3.84 -3.60
C SER A 457 -24.44 3.71 -2.44
N ARG A 458 -23.97 3.72 -1.19
CA ARG A 458 -24.83 3.75 0.00
C ARG A 458 -25.53 5.10 0.13
N VAL A 459 -24.76 6.18 -0.04
CA VAL A 459 -25.23 7.56 0.15
C VAL A 459 -26.01 8.09 -1.06
N HIS A 460 -25.51 7.90 -2.28
CA HIS A 460 -26.09 8.50 -3.50
C HIS A 460 -26.85 7.47 -4.33
N ARG A 461 -28.18 7.64 -4.41
CA ARG A 461 -29.08 6.74 -5.14
C ARG A 461 -28.75 6.68 -6.63
N GLU A 462 -28.45 7.83 -7.24
CA GLU A 462 -28.17 7.98 -8.66
C GLU A 462 -26.87 7.26 -9.03
N THR A 463 -25.83 7.40 -8.20
CA THR A 463 -24.55 6.68 -8.34
C THR A 463 -24.77 5.17 -8.29
N ARG A 464 -25.54 4.69 -7.31
CA ARG A 464 -25.89 3.27 -7.18
C ARG A 464 -26.65 2.75 -8.40
N HIS A 465 -27.63 3.51 -8.93
CA HIS A 465 -28.38 3.11 -10.12
C HIS A 465 -27.49 3.03 -11.36
N TYR A 466 -26.63 4.04 -11.56
CA TYR A 466 -25.68 4.09 -12.67
C TYR A 466 -24.69 2.90 -12.61
N LEU A 467 -24.05 2.69 -11.46
CA LEU A 467 -23.12 1.57 -11.25
C LEU A 467 -23.81 0.22 -11.37
N ARG A 468 -25.04 0.07 -10.84
CA ARG A 468 -25.85 -1.14 -11.01
C ARG A 468 -26.08 -1.43 -12.49
N GLN A 469 -26.42 -0.43 -13.30
CA GLN A 469 -26.66 -0.64 -14.73
C GLN A 469 -25.38 -1.08 -15.48
N LYS A 470 -24.21 -0.54 -15.08
CA LYS A 470 -22.93 -0.85 -15.73
C LYS A 470 -22.30 -2.17 -15.26
N ILE A 471 -22.39 -2.49 -13.96
CA ILE A 471 -21.79 -3.68 -13.35
C ILE A 471 -22.76 -4.86 -13.35
N LEU A 472 -24.04 -4.63 -13.03
CA LEU A 472 -25.08 -5.67 -12.87
C LEU A 472 -26.27 -5.42 -13.82
N PRO A 473 -26.04 -5.42 -15.15
CA PRO A 473 -27.14 -5.28 -16.10
C PRO A 473 -28.16 -6.42 -15.92
N PRO A 474 -29.45 -6.21 -16.28
CA PRO A 474 -30.46 -7.27 -16.22
C PRO A 474 -29.98 -8.56 -16.92
N LEU A 475 -30.08 -9.69 -16.23
CA LEU A 475 -29.53 -10.96 -16.68
C LEU A 475 -30.26 -11.43 -17.94
N ARG A 476 -29.53 -11.75 -19.00
CA ARG A 476 -30.08 -12.39 -20.21
C ARG A 476 -29.52 -13.79 -20.37
N ASP A 477 -28.21 -13.94 -20.16
CA ASP A 477 -27.55 -15.23 -20.11
C ASP A 477 -27.55 -15.78 -18.68
N VAL A 478 -28.14 -16.98 -18.53
CA VAL A 478 -28.22 -17.76 -17.29
C VAL A 478 -27.62 -19.17 -17.45
N ALA A 479 -26.99 -19.45 -18.59
CA ALA A 479 -26.39 -20.75 -18.87
C ALA A 479 -24.94 -20.81 -18.33
N THR A 480 -24.23 -19.69 -18.34
CA THR A 480 -22.86 -19.58 -17.85
C THR A 480 -22.82 -19.36 -16.35
N ARG A 481 -21.80 -19.91 -15.66
CA ARG A 481 -21.63 -19.65 -14.23
C ARG A 481 -21.24 -18.17 -14.01
N PRO A 482 -21.74 -17.51 -12.95
CA PRO A 482 -21.40 -16.12 -12.66
C PRO A 482 -19.89 -15.81 -12.65
N GLU A 483 -19.06 -16.70 -12.10
CA GLU A 483 -17.61 -16.54 -12.04
C GLU A 483 -16.87 -16.82 -13.36
N GLN A 484 -17.53 -17.44 -14.34
CA GLN A 484 -16.96 -17.72 -15.67
C GLN A 484 -17.23 -16.61 -16.68
N ASP A 485 -18.07 -15.64 -16.31
CA ASP A 485 -18.38 -14.47 -17.12
C ASP A 485 -17.14 -13.56 -17.28
N THR A 486 -16.87 -13.11 -18.51
CA THR A 486 -15.76 -12.22 -18.83
C THR A 486 -16.06 -10.75 -18.57
N THR A 487 -17.34 -10.40 -18.36
CA THR A 487 -17.75 -9.03 -18.03
C THR A 487 -17.26 -8.62 -16.63
N LEU A 488 -17.31 -7.32 -16.34
CA LEU A 488 -16.93 -6.76 -15.05
C LEU A 488 -17.66 -7.43 -13.87
N ARG A 489 -18.92 -7.86 -14.06
CA ARG A 489 -19.65 -8.69 -13.08
C ARG A 489 -18.88 -9.96 -12.74
N GLY A 490 -18.54 -10.76 -13.74
CA GLY A 490 -17.87 -12.03 -13.52
C GLY A 490 -16.49 -11.87 -12.92
N GLN A 491 -15.76 -10.81 -13.33
CA GLN A 491 -14.49 -10.45 -12.70
C GLN A 491 -14.63 -10.17 -11.20
N LEU A 492 -15.64 -9.38 -10.78
CA LEU A 492 -15.91 -9.10 -9.36
C LEU A 492 -16.41 -10.34 -8.62
N VAL A 493 -17.24 -11.18 -9.24
CA VAL A 493 -17.70 -12.44 -8.63
C VAL A 493 -16.52 -13.38 -8.36
N ARG A 494 -15.56 -13.50 -9.28
CA ARG A 494 -14.31 -14.26 -9.04
C ARG A 494 -13.52 -13.74 -7.85
N LEU A 495 -13.53 -12.43 -7.59
CA LEU A 495 -12.86 -11.87 -6.42
C LEU A 495 -13.53 -12.26 -5.10
N MET A 496 -14.82 -12.60 -5.08
CA MET A 496 -15.53 -13.01 -3.86
C MET A 496 -14.97 -14.30 -3.24
N THR A 497 -14.29 -15.11 -4.03
CA THR A 497 -13.60 -16.34 -3.61
C THR A 497 -12.08 -16.21 -3.64
N HIS A 498 -11.55 -14.98 -3.66
CA HIS A 498 -10.11 -14.72 -3.63
C HIS A 498 -9.50 -15.10 -2.27
N VAL A 499 -8.20 -15.44 -2.27
CA VAL A 499 -7.46 -15.89 -1.08
C VAL A 499 -7.33 -14.77 -0.03
N ASP A 500 -7.14 -13.53 -0.49
CA ASP A 500 -7.09 -12.34 0.36
C ASP A 500 -8.46 -11.97 0.90
N THR A 501 -8.56 -11.87 2.23
CA THR A 501 -9.82 -11.64 2.94
C THR A 501 -10.39 -10.24 2.78
N ASP A 502 -9.54 -9.25 2.50
CA ASP A 502 -9.97 -7.86 2.37
C ASP A 502 -10.50 -7.63 0.96
N VAL A 503 -9.79 -8.15 -0.06
CA VAL A 503 -10.26 -8.09 -1.46
C VAL A 503 -11.60 -8.81 -1.63
N LYS A 504 -11.72 -10.02 -1.07
CA LYS A 504 -12.98 -10.79 -1.17
C LYS A 504 -14.14 -10.06 -0.50
N HIS A 505 -13.89 -9.42 0.64
CA HIS A 505 -14.90 -8.69 1.38
C HIS A 505 -15.34 -7.44 0.61
N CYS A 506 -14.40 -6.60 0.16
CA CYS A 506 -14.70 -5.38 -0.59
C CYS A 506 -15.45 -5.65 -1.90
N ALA A 507 -15.08 -6.69 -2.65
CA ALA A 507 -15.77 -7.04 -3.89
C ALA A 507 -17.21 -7.52 -3.63
N ALA A 508 -17.39 -8.41 -2.64
CA ALA A 508 -18.71 -8.90 -2.25
C ALA A 508 -19.59 -7.77 -1.70
N GLU A 509 -19.00 -6.84 -0.94
CA GLU A 509 -19.67 -5.70 -0.33
C GLU A 509 -20.25 -4.76 -1.39
N LEU A 510 -19.45 -4.37 -2.38
CA LEU A 510 -19.88 -3.53 -3.49
C LEU A 510 -21.10 -4.14 -4.19
N LEU A 511 -20.99 -5.41 -4.56
CA LEU A 511 -22.09 -6.13 -5.24
C LEU A 511 -23.35 -6.21 -4.37
N PHE A 512 -23.20 -6.41 -3.06
CA PHE A 512 -24.33 -6.47 -2.12
C PHE A 512 -25.06 -5.11 -2.02
N VAL A 513 -24.31 -4.00 -1.94
CA VAL A 513 -24.88 -2.63 -1.93
C VAL A 513 -25.59 -2.32 -3.25
N LEU A 514 -25.00 -2.69 -4.40
CA LEU A 514 -25.65 -2.53 -5.72
C LEU A 514 -26.93 -3.37 -5.85
N CYS A 515 -27.05 -4.46 -5.08
CA CYS A 515 -28.26 -5.26 -4.94
C CYS A 515 -29.27 -4.70 -3.93
N LYS A 516 -29.05 -3.50 -3.39
CA LYS A 516 -29.86 -2.89 -2.31
C LYS A 516 -29.86 -3.71 -1.02
N GLU A 517 -28.74 -4.37 -0.72
CA GLU A 517 -28.57 -5.25 0.45
C GLU A 517 -29.63 -6.37 0.53
N ASN A 518 -30.19 -6.74 -0.62
CA ASN A 518 -31.22 -7.77 -0.70
C ASN A 518 -30.57 -9.12 -1.03
N VAL A 519 -30.72 -10.09 -0.12
CA VAL A 519 -30.12 -11.43 -0.23
C VAL A 519 -30.55 -12.14 -1.52
N SER A 520 -31.84 -12.16 -1.83
CA SER A 520 -32.36 -12.85 -3.02
C SER A 520 -31.82 -12.25 -4.32
N ARG A 521 -31.76 -10.92 -4.40
CA ARG A 521 -31.20 -10.22 -5.56
C ARG A 521 -29.70 -10.44 -5.65
N PHE A 522 -28.99 -10.44 -4.53
CA PHE A 522 -27.56 -10.71 -4.49
C PHE A 522 -27.24 -12.11 -5.01
N VAL A 523 -27.91 -13.14 -4.48
CA VAL A 523 -27.76 -14.54 -4.91
C VAL A 523 -28.08 -14.71 -6.39
N LYS A 524 -29.11 -14.02 -6.92
CA LYS A 524 -29.43 -14.04 -8.36
C LYS A 524 -28.23 -13.67 -9.24
N TYR A 525 -27.45 -12.66 -8.86
CA TYR A 525 -26.35 -12.15 -9.70
C TYR A 525 -25.01 -12.83 -9.46
N THR A 526 -24.78 -13.39 -8.27
CA THR A 526 -23.48 -13.93 -7.85
C THR A 526 -23.45 -15.45 -7.72
N GLY A 527 -24.61 -16.10 -7.56
CA GLY A 527 -24.72 -17.51 -7.18
C GLY A 527 -24.48 -17.71 -5.67
N TYR A 528 -25.26 -18.59 -5.03
CA TYR A 528 -25.19 -18.77 -3.58
C TYR A 528 -23.82 -19.28 -3.13
N GLY A 529 -23.14 -20.12 -3.92
CA GLY A 529 -21.79 -20.60 -3.59
C GLY A 529 -20.79 -19.48 -3.38
N ASN A 530 -20.77 -18.48 -4.28
CA ASN A 530 -19.90 -17.31 -4.15
C ASN A 530 -20.39 -16.36 -3.05
N ALA A 531 -21.71 -16.18 -2.92
CA ALA A 531 -22.33 -15.29 -1.94
C ALA A 531 -22.22 -15.77 -0.48
N ALA A 532 -22.12 -17.08 -0.26
CA ALA A 532 -22.22 -17.70 1.06
C ALA A 532 -21.22 -17.12 2.06
N GLY A 533 -19.98 -16.81 1.63
CA GLY A 533 -18.96 -16.23 2.50
C GLY A 533 -19.37 -14.89 3.11
N LEU A 534 -19.92 -13.97 2.31
CA LEU A 534 -20.40 -12.67 2.80
C LEU A 534 -21.67 -12.84 3.65
N LEU A 535 -22.60 -13.69 3.20
CA LEU A 535 -23.85 -13.94 3.92
C LEU A 535 -23.60 -14.58 5.28
N ALA A 536 -22.61 -15.47 5.39
CA ALA A 536 -22.16 -16.06 6.65
C ALA A 536 -21.60 -14.99 7.59
N ALA A 537 -20.67 -14.17 7.10
CA ALA A 537 -20.05 -13.10 7.89
C ALA A 537 -21.06 -12.09 8.44
N ARG A 538 -22.16 -11.84 7.70
CA ARG A 538 -23.27 -10.99 8.15
C ARG A 538 -24.37 -11.70 8.94
N GLY A 539 -24.28 -13.02 9.14
CA GLY A 539 -25.32 -13.80 9.80
C GLY A 539 -26.63 -13.92 9.00
N LEU A 540 -26.60 -13.66 7.69
CA LEU A 540 -27.75 -13.64 6.79
C LEU A 540 -28.10 -14.99 6.16
N LEU A 541 -27.34 -16.06 6.46
CA LEU A 541 -27.61 -17.42 5.96
C LEU A 541 -28.95 -18.00 6.46
N HIS A 542 -29.43 -17.56 7.63
CA HIS A 542 -30.55 -18.20 8.34
C HIS A 542 -31.94 -17.72 7.89
N GLY A 543 -32.06 -17.05 6.74
CA GLY A 543 -33.35 -16.51 6.28
C GLY A 543 -34.00 -15.55 7.27
N ARG A 544 -33.23 -15.01 8.22
CA ARG A 544 -33.74 -14.15 9.29
C ARG A 544 -34.35 -12.91 8.63
N ARG A 545 -35.68 -12.81 8.69
CA ARG A 545 -36.42 -11.56 8.50
C ARG A 545 -36.11 -10.65 9.69
N ASN A 546 -34.85 -10.22 9.83
CA ASN A 546 -34.60 -8.99 10.55
C ASN A 546 -35.14 -7.89 9.65
N SER A 547 -36.41 -7.58 9.89
CA SER A 547 -37.02 -6.30 9.58
C SER A 547 -35.99 -5.18 9.73
N GLY A 548 -35.57 -4.60 8.61
CA GLY A 548 -35.19 -3.18 8.52
C GLY A 548 -34.01 -2.65 9.35
N ASP A 549 -33.24 -3.47 10.06
CA ASP A 549 -32.24 -2.97 11.03
C ASP A 549 -30.81 -2.86 10.48
N SER A 550 -30.64 -2.91 9.15
CA SER A 550 -29.47 -2.24 8.55
C SER A 550 -29.69 -0.74 8.77
N GLN A 551 -28.74 -0.04 9.39
CA GLN A 551 -28.78 1.42 9.59
C GLN A 551 -29.07 2.19 8.27
N TYR A 552 -28.95 1.53 7.11
CA TYR A 552 -29.17 2.07 5.77
C TYR A 552 -30.41 1.50 5.04
N ALA A 553 -31.20 0.60 5.64
CA ALA A 553 -32.36 -0.02 4.99
C ALA A 553 -33.44 1.01 4.57
N SER A 554 -33.55 2.13 5.29
CA SER A 554 -34.49 3.22 4.96
C SER A 554 -34.12 3.99 3.67
N HIS A 555 -32.89 3.87 3.16
CA HIS A 555 -32.40 4.57 1.97
C HIS A 555 -32.66 3.82 0.64
N TYR A 556 -33.27 2.64 0.69
CA TYR A 556 -33.52 1.81 -0.49
C TYR A 556 -35.00 1.81 -0.89
N SER A 557 -35.31 2.35 -2.08
CA SER A 557 -36.64 2.22 -2.68
C SER A 557 -36.91 0.76 -3.08
N SER A 558 -38.12 0.26 -2.78
CA SER A 558 -38.57 -1.11 -3.04
C SER A 558 -38.77 -1.44 -4.54
N ASP A 559 -38.80 -0.43 -5.42
CA ASP A 559 -39.64 -0.49 -6.62
C ASP A 559 -38.89 -0.74 -7.94
N SER A 560 -38.04 -1.77 -8.01
CA SER A 560 -37.44 -2.16 -9.31
C SER A 560 -37.40 -3.67 -9.47
N ASP A 561 -38.36 -4.18 -10.25
CA ASP A 561 -38.28 -5.48 -10.88
C ASP A 561 -37.16 -5.45 -11.93
N SER A 562 -36.26 -6.42 -11.83
CA SER A 562 -35.08 -6.55 -12.70
C SER A 562 -35.07 -7.89 -13.42
N ASP A 563 -36.14 -8.65 -13.31
CA ASP A 563 -36.30 -9.93 -13.96
C ASP A 563 -36.61 -9.66 -15.44
N THR A 564 -35.72 -10.12 -16.30
CA THR A 564 -35.94 -10.16 -17.75
C THR A 564 -36.87 -11.33 -18.08
N GLU A 565 -37.44 -11.33 -19.29
CA GLU A 565 -38.32 -12.42 -19.69
C GLU A 565 -37.57 -13.75 -19.74
N GLU A 566 -36.34 -13.74 -20.27
CA GLU A 566 -35.46 -14.90 -20.32
C GLU A 566 -35.17 -15.46 -18.91
N TYR A 567 -34.96 -14.56 -17.93
CA TYR A 567 -34.74 -14.96 -16.54
C TYR A 567 -36.01 -15.54 -15.91
N ARG A 568 -37.20 -14.98 -16.16
CA ARG A 568 -38.46 -15.49 -15.61
C ARG A 568 -38.75 -16.91 -16.08
N GLU A 569 -38.52 -17.20 -17.36
CA GLU A 569 -38.70 -18.53 -17.94
C GLU A 569 -37.70 -19.55 -17.39
N ALA A 570 -36.46 -19.11 -17.13
CA ALA A 570 -35.40 -19.97 -16.64
C ALA A 570 -35.41 -20.15 -15.11
N LYS A 571 -36.04 -19.25 -14.35
CA LYS A 571 -35.96 -19.16 -12.88
C LYS A 571 -36.21 -20.48 -12.16
N ALA A 572 -37.14 -21.29 -12.67
CA ALA A 572 -37.47 -22.59 -12.08
C ALA A 572 -36.35 -23.65 -12.25
N ARG A 573 -35.50 -23.50 -13.28
CA ARG A 573 -34.42 -24.43 -13.64
C ARG A 573 -33.03 -23.98 -13.17
N ILE A 574 -32.92 -22.79 -12.54
CA ILE A 574 -31.65 -22.27 -12.05
C ILE A 574 -31.29 -22.94 -10.73
N ASN A 575 -30.14 -23.60 -10.68
CA ASN A 575 -29.57 -24.08 -9.44
C ASN A 575 -29.05 -22.89 -8.63
N LEU A 576 -29.59 -22.68 -7.42
CA LEU A 576 -29.24 -21.54 -6.56
C LEU A 576 -27.76 -21.53 -6.16
N VAL A 577 -27.14 -22.70 -6.00
CA VAL A 577 -25.73 -22.83 -5.59
C VAL A 577 -24.81 -22.37 -6.70
N THR A 578 -25.03 -22.89 -7.91
CA THR A 578 -24.16 -22.63 -9.07
C THR A 578 -24.56 -21.39 -9.86
N GLY A 579 -25.76 -20.84 -9.63
CA GLY A 579 -26.26 -19.64 -10.29
C GLY A 579 -26.53 -19.79 -11.79
N ARG A 580 -26.62 -21.03 -12.30
CA ARG A 580 -26.87 -21.34 -13.71
C ARG A 580 -28.01 -22.33 -13.89
N VAL A 581 -28.56 -22.37 -15.10
CA VAL A 581 -29.46 -23.44 -15.53
C VAL A 581 -28.63 -24.71 -15.74
N GLU A 582 -29.02 -25.77 -15.05
CA GLU A 582 -28.42 -27.10 -15.23
C GLU A 582 -29.39 -27.98 -16.02
N ALA A 583 -28.86 -28.91 -16.82
CA ALA A 583 -29.68 -29.92 -17.44
C ALA A 583 -30.28 -30.79 -16.32
N GLU A 584 -31.55 -31.17 -16.47
CA GLU A 584 -32.17 -32.16 -15.59
C GLU A 584 -31.31 -33.44 -15.65
N GLN A 585 -30.77 -33.83 -14.51
CA GLN A 585 -30.06 -35.10 -14.40
C GLN A 585 -31.11 -36.22 -14.48
N PRO A 586 -30.82 -37.33 -15.19
CA PRO A 586 -31.70 -38.49 -15.15
C PRO A 586 -31.87 -38.94 -13.70
N ASP A 587 -33.05 -39.42 -13.35
CA ASP A 587 -33.31 -39.91 -12.00
C ASP A 587 -32.36 -41.09 -11.74
N PRO A 588 -31.50 -41.05 -10.70
CA PRO A 588 -30.58 -42.14 -10.38
C PRO A 588 -31.30 -43.48 -10.14
N MET A 589 -32.60 -43.43 -9.84
CA MET A 589 -33.47 -44.58 -9.59
C MET A 589 -34.24 -45.02 -10.85
N GLU A 590 -34.03 -44.37 -11.99
CA GLU A 590 -34.67 -44.69 -13.27
C GLU A 590 -34.13 -46.03 -13.80
N GLY A 591 -35.01 -47.03 -13.93
CA GLY A 591 -34.65 -48.38 -14.37
C GLY A 591 -34.38 -49.39 -13.26
N MET A 592 -34.37 -48.97 -11.99
CA MET A 592 -34.34 -49.88 -10.84
C MET A 592 -35.73 -50.44 -10.53
N THR A 593 -35.80 -51.72 -10.18
CA THR A 593 -36.99 -52.35 -9.62
C THR A 593 -37.29 -51.81 -8.21
N GLU A 594 -38.53 -51.91 -7.74
CA GLU A 594 -38.90 -51.39 -6.42
C GLU A 594 -38.09 -52.03 -5.28
N GLU A 595 -37.74 -53.32 -5.44
CA GLU A 595 -36.91 -54.06 -4.50
C GLU A 595 -35.45 -53.55 -4.48
N GLU A 596 -34.86 -53.24 -5.64
CA GLU A 596 -33.53 -52.62 -5.72
C GLU A 596 -33.53 -51.21 -5.13
N LYS A 597 -34.63 -50.45 -5.30
CA LYS A 597 -34.76 -49.12 -4.70
C LYS A 597 -34.81 -49.18 -3.18
N GLU A 598 -35.55 -50.15 -2.62
CA GLU A 598 -35.60 -50.37 -1.18
C GLU A 598 -34.21 -50.77 -0.64
N GLN A 599 -33.50 -51.67 -1.32
CA GLN A 599 -32.15 -52.08 -0.93
C GLN A 599 -31.14 -50.93 -0.94
N GLU A 600 -31.16 -50.08 -1.97
CA GLU A 600 -30.30 -48.90 -2.01
C GLU A 600 -30.68 -47.88 -0.92
N ALA A 601 -31.97 -47.73 -0.61
CA ALA A 601 -32.42 -46.89 0.50
C ALA A 601 -31.91 -47.39 1.86
N TYR A 602 -31.96 -48.71 2.10
CA TYR A 602 -31.36 -49.33 3.30
C TYR A 602 -29.85 -49.09 3.37
N HIS A 603 -29.16 -49.25 2.24
CA HIS A 603 -27.72 -49.01 2.15
C HIS A 603 -27.36 -47.55 2.46
N LEU A 604 -28.11 -46.58 1.91
CA LEU A 604 -27.92 -45.15 2.18
C LEU A 604 -28.19 -44.80 3.66
N ILE A 605 -29.23 -45.37 4.26
CA ILE A 605 -29.56 -45.17 5.68
C ILE A 605 -28.44 -45.73 6.57
N SER A 606 -27.97 -46.94 6.28
CA SER A 606 -26.84 -47.56 7.00
C SER A 606 -25.58 -46.68 6.92
N MET A 607 -25.29 -46.15 5.73
CA MET A 607 -24.15 -45.25 5.52
C MET A 607 -24.30 -43.91 6.26
N ILE A 608 -25.50 -43.31 6.29
CA ILE A 608 -25.80 -42.10 7.07
C ILE A 608 -25.63 -42.37 8.57
N ASN A 609 -26.16 -43.50 9.05
CA ASN A 609 -26.06 -43.90 10.45
C ASN A 609 -24.61 -44.13 10.85
N ARG A 610 -23.80 -44.78 10.01
CA ARG A 610 -22.36 -44.96 10.23
C ARG A 610 -21.64 -43.61 10.35
N LEU A 611 -21.84 -42.70 9.39
CA LEU A 611 -21.25 -41.36 9.42
C LEU A 611 -21.69 -40.54 10.63
N SER A 612 -22.91 -40.74 11.12
CA SER A 612 -23.42 -40.07 12.33
C SER A 612 -22.86 -40.67 13.62
N ARG A 613 -22.74 -42.02 13.70
CA ARG A 613 -22.09 -42.74 14.81
C ARG A 613 -20.62 -42.31 14.94
N ASP A 614 -19.91 -42.18 13.81
CA ASP A 614 -18.52 -41.71 13.73
C ASP A 614 -18.35 -40.20 13.98
N GLN A 615 -19.44 -39.47 14.27
CA GLN A 615 -19.47 -38.01 14.47
C GLN A 615 -18.93 -37.20 13.28
N ILE A 616 -18.93 -37.78 12.08
CA ILE A 616 -18.53 -37.09 10.84
C ILE A 616 -19.65 -36.14 10.39
N ILE A 617 -20.92 -36.54 10.55
CA ILE A 617 -22.10 -35.71 10.25
C ILE A 617 -23.03 -35.61 11.46
N GLN A 618 -23.62 -34.43 11.66
CA GLN A 618 -24.62 -34.19 12.69
C GLN A 618 -25.95 -33.74 12.05
N PRO A 619 -27.05 -34.49 12.21
CA PRO A 619 -28.37 -34.08 11.72
C PRO A 619 -28.85 -32.82 12.44
N MET A 620 -29.12 -31.76 11.67
CA MET A 620 -29.59 -30.46 12.18
C MET A 620 -30.97 -30.15 11.62
N GLY A 621 -31.88 -29.71 12.48
CA GLY A 621 -33.22 -29.26 12.13
C GLY A 621 -33.35 -27.75 12.33
N VAL A 622 -34.30 -27.15 11.63
CA VAL A 622 -34.62 -25.72 11.80
C VAL A 622 -35.71 -25.61 12.87
N THR A 623 -35.40 -24.95 14.00
CA THR A 623 -36.39 -24.70 15.06
C THR A 623 -37.46 -23.71 14.58
N ALA A 624 -38.59 -23.62 15.30
CA ALA A 624 -39.62 -22.61 15.02
C ALA A 624 -39.10 -21.16 15.07
N GLU A 625 -37.96 -20.94 15.73
CA GLU A 625 -37.24 -19.65 15.78
C GLU A 625 -36.22 -19.46 14.64
N GLY A 626 -36.11 -20.42 13.72
CA GLY A 626 -35.17 -20.39 12.60
C GLY A 626 -33.72 -20.73 12.96
N ARG A 627 -33.46 -21.28 14.14
CA ARG A 627 -32.10 -21.72 14.55
C ARG A 627 -31.85 -23.16 14.14
N LEU A 628 -30.62 -23.47 13.74
CA LEU A 628 -30.19 -24.85 13.54
C LEU A 628 -29.98 -25.50 14.91
N ALA A 629 -30.75 -26.54 15.22
CA ALA A 629 -30.60 -27.33 16.43
C ALA A 629 -30.49 -28.82 16.07
N PRO A 630 -29.69 -29.61 16.79
CA PRO A 630 -29.56 -31.03 16.53
C PRO A 630 -30.91 -31.79 16.63
N ILE A 631 -31.21 -32.66 15.66
CA ILE A 631 -32.46 -33.45 15.62
C ILE A 631 -32.34 -34.71 16.49
N TRP A 632 -32.12 -34.57 17.81
CA TRP A 632 -31.91 -35.74 18.68
C TRP A 632 -33.21 -36.43 19.11
N GLY A 633 -34.36 -35.77 18.97
CA GLY A 633 -35.64 -36.25 19.53
C GLY A 633 -36.58 -36.99 18.57
N GLN A 634 -36.37 -36.92 17.25
CA GLN A 634 -37.31 -37.48 16.25
C GLN A 634 -36.78 -38.71 15.51
N MET A 635 -35.46 -38.97 15.48
CA MET A 635 -34.86 -40.12 14.79
C MET A 635 -34.90 -41.43 15.58
N ARG A 636 -35.15 -41.39 16.90
CA ARG A 636 -35.22 -42.60 17.76
C ARG A 636 -36.37 -43.55 17.43
N ASN A 637 -37.33 -43.15 16.60
CA ASN A 637 -38.51 -43.96 16.25
C ASN A 637 -38.47 -44.55 14.82
N SER A 638 -37.35 -44.41 14.09
CA SER A 638 -37.21 -44.91 12.71
C SER A 638 -36.06 -45.89 12.51
N THR A 639 -35.34 -46.27 13.58
CA THR A 639 -34.47 -47.45 13.54
C THR A 639 -35.36 -48.67 13.42
N LEU A 640 -35.47 -49.20 12.19
CA LEU A 640 -35.75 -50.62 12.01
C LEU A 640 -34.69 -51.36 12.82
N GLU A 641 -35.16 -52.24 13.69
CA GLU A 641 -34.36 -53.07 14.59
C GLU A 641 -33.33 -53.84 13.75
N GLU A 642 -32.07 -53.42 13.78
CA GLU A 642 -30.95 -54.30 13.43
C GLU A 642 -30.94 -55.34 14.57
N GLU A 643 -31.50 -56.53 14.33
CA GLU A 643 -31.31 -57.67 15.24
C GLU A 643 -29.80 -57.93 15.33
N GLU A 644 -29.25 -57.71 16.52
CA GLU A 644 -27.88 -58.05 16.90
C GLU A 644 -27.79 -59.59 16.97
N ASP A 645 -27.33 -60.23 15.90
CA ASP A 645 -26.78 -61.59 15.99
C ASP A 645 -25.37 -61.49 16.62
N GLU A 646 -25.34 -61.50 17.96
CA GLU A 646 -24.14 -61.78 18.75
C GLU A 646 -23.83 -63.28 18.68
N ASP A 647 -22.99 -63.69 17.73
CA ASP A 647 -22.29 -64.98 17.83
C ASP A 647 -20.95 -64.76 18.58
N GLU A 648 -20.91 -65.33 19.79
CA GLU A 648 -19.75 -65.44 20.68
C GLU A 648 -18.64 -66.27 20.01
N ASP A 649 -17.45 -65.69 19.81
CA ASP A 649 -16.22 -66.47 19.63
C ASP A 649 -15.22 -66.07 20.73
N GLU A 650 -15.08 -66.98 21.69
CA GLU A 650 -14.14 -66.94 22.80
C GLU A 650 -12.67 -66.91 22.31
N GLU A 651 -11.87 -65.98 22.84
CA GLU A 651 -10.41 -66.00 22.72
C GLU A 651 -9.82 -67.20 23.52
N GLU A 652 -9.10 -68.09 22.84
CA GLU A 652 -8.02 -68.87 23.47
C GLU A 652 -6.69 -68.66 22.72
N ASP A 653 -5.69 -68.26 23.50
CA ASP A 653 -4.28 -68.04 23.19
C ASP A 653 -3.63 -69.08 22.26
N LEU A 654 -2.65 -68.65 21.45
CA LEU A 654 -1.27 -69.20 21.42
C LEU A 654 -0.42 -68.56 20.30
N ASP A 655 0.42 -67.61 20.73
CA ASP A 655 1.87 -67.50 20.51
C ASP A 655 2.55 -68.00 19.21
N LEU A 656 3.52 -67.18 18.76
CA LEU A 656 4.72 -67.49 17.95
C LEU A 656 4.67 -67.30 16.41
N MET A 657 5.19 -66.15 15.97
CA MET A 657 6.15 -66.07 14.84
C MET A 657 7.32 -67.04 15.09
N PRO A 658 8.08 -67.61 14.11
CA PRO A 658 8.64 -66.85 12.97
C PRO A 658 9.03 -67.66 11.69
N GLU A 659 9.76 -66.97 10.81
CA GLU A 659 10.73 -67.42 9.78
C GLU A 659 10.26 -67.68 8.35
N GLY A 660 10.88 -66.92 7.45
CA GLY A 660 10.71 -67.02 6.00
C GLY A 660 11.66 -68.01 5.33
N GLY A 661 11.47 -68.17 4.03
CA GLY A 661 12.38 -68.94 3.20
C GLY A 661 11.76 -69.33 1.87
N LYS A 662 12.14 -68.57 0.84
CA LYS A 662 12.18 -68.90 -0.60
C LYS A 662 11.98 -70.40 -0.93
N ASP A 663 11.17 -70.72 -1.93
CA ASP A 663 11.78 -71.17 -3.21
C ASP A 663 10.82 -71.26 -4.41
N LYS A 664 11.49 -71.22 -5.55
CA LYS A 664 11.04 -71.25 -6.94
C LYS A 664 10.23 -72.49 -7.36
N GLN A 665 9.57 -72.29 -8.50
CA GLN A 665 9.52 -73.14 -9.70
C GLN A 665 8.23 -73.92 -10.01
N MET A 666 7.60 -73.46 -11.10
CA MET A 666 7.06 -74.22 -12.24
C MET A 666 6.31 -75.52 -11.98
N LYS A 667 5.04 -75.52 -12.35
CA LYS A 667 4.59 -76.27 -13.52
C LYS A 667 3.43 -75.57 -14.21
#